data_AF-A0A1Z2RUH7-F1
#
_entry.id   AF-A0A1Z2RUH7-F1
#
_cell.length_a   1.000
_cell.length_b   1.000
_cell.length_c   1.000
_cell.angle_alpha   90.00
_cell.angle_beta   90.00
_cell.angle_gamma   90.00
#
_symmetry.space_group_name_H-M   'P 1'
#
loop_
_entity.id
_entity.type
_entity.pdbx_description
1 polymer ?
#
loop_
_entity_poly.entity_id
_entity_poly.type
_entity_poly.pdbx_seq_one_letter_code
_entity_poly.pdbx_strand_id
1 'polypeptide(L)'
;MGKTYGKIENGKFNIYDATSNKLLKTLDSGDWENLADSFDSSSINNIDGYLSYADWYRPYGTSQDGKTWHKTTASDWRPLLMYVYPSKDVEAKYIKYFVSNGYTSADYGLTKDNVANLSQDTDSATLNKYARNLRFVIEKSIAINKSTSPLANDINKFMTTIPELSAKSELPTGDSNKDQLVFVNNNSSNQAKGNTSYADSNYRLMDRTLNNQTNNDSSDHSPELLIGTDIDNSNPVVQAENFNWEYFLLNYGKLMQYNANGNFDGFRVDAADNIDADVLDQLGQLMNDLYHTKGNQVNANSHLVYNEGYNSGDARMLNGKNNPELCMDGGYFFTLENVLGRNADKRDSINNLVTNSIVNRANNVTENTATPNWSFVTNHDQRKNLINQIISDNHYEHTQEAWDKFYADQAKTDKQYAQHNLPAQYALLLSNKDTVPQVYYGDLYNETDQYMKTKSMYYDAITTLMKARRTFVNGGQTMTKLNNNLIASVRYGKGVSDASDKGTDSLSRTTGMAVIVGNNPTMSEQVVQINMGVAHANEQYRSLINSTDNGLTYDGMGSAFLTTDSKGILRVTVKGYSNPYVNGYLSVWVPVISGTQNAQTNAQEVHNVLGKTFASNAALDAHMIYEDFSLFQPKPTTINNHAYNVIKENASLFNQLGITDFWMAPAYMPFNASQYKAGYAMVDHYNLGTTDNPTKYGSGEELANAIAALHQEGLKVQEDLVMNQMLGLSSQEAVTVTRADSYGKQFYVDGQTFANQIYFGYTRGGGQGQQDYGGKYLGELKQEYPDLFTTKAASTGVAPDPNTRITEWSAKYENGTSLQNVGVGLAIKMPNGYYAYLNNGSNKTFNTTLPDAIASTDYYANEAVKAAAQKATSETTKAKEQKAVNEAAKAAAQKAADEAAKVPAGTTTNINNVPNVKANANGTYTLPNNVVVNANGMAISIDGTDVVPNEFYVNDQGQIINLKGDVLQPVVALGQSETKASQKQSGLAQFTNPDTNKKNALPNTGEAKDNNLMAILGMLMVALAGIFGVADLKKAKHSAK
;
A
#
# COMPACT_ATOMS: atom_id res chain seq x y z
N MET A 1 9.38 -6.96 56.99
CA MET A 1 9.00 -5.53 57.09
C MET A 1 7.58 -5.39 56.55
N GLY A 2 6.73 -4.58 57.16
CA GLY A 2 5.34 -4.37 56.74
C GLY A 2 5.25 -3.73 55.35
N LYS A 3 4.03 -3.65 54.78
CA LYS A 3 3.78 -2.88 53.55
C LYS A 3 4.14 -1.40 53.81
N THR A 4 4.79 -0.72 52.87
CA THR A 4 5.12 0.72 52.97
C THR A 4 4.49 1.52 51.84
N TYR A 5 4.22 2.80 52.07
CA TYR A 5 3.67 3.71 51.06
C TYR A 5 4.41 5.06 51.07
N GLY A 6 4.39 5.79 49.95
CA GLY A 6 5.11 7.07 49.77
C GLY A 6 4.20 8.27 49.53
N LYS A 7 4.60 9.47 49.96
CA LYS A 7 3.95 10.76 49.65
C LYS A 7 4.97 11.86 49.38
N ILE A 8 4.66 12.77 48.47
CA ILE A 8 5.41 14.01 48.26
C ILE A 8 4.72 15.13 49.04
N GLU A 9 5.39 15.70 50.02
CA GLU A 9 4.87 16.74 50.89
C GLU A 9 5.92 17.86 51.01
N ASN A 10 5.55 19.10 50.66
CA ASN A 10 6.44 20.26 50.69
C ASN A 10 7.76 20.06 49.90
N GLY A 11 7.70 19.35 48.76
CA GLY A 11 8.86 19.07 47.92
C GLY A 11 9.81 18.00 48.46
N LYS A 12 9.38 17.21 49.47
CA LYS A 12 10.14 16.10 50.04
C LYS A 12 9.37 14.80 49.93
N PHE A 13 10.07 13.69 49.81
CA PHE A 13 9.47 12.36 49.72
C PHE A 13 9.46 11.64 51.07
N ASN A 14 8.27 11.42 51.60
CA ASN A 14 8.00 10.81 52.88
C ASN A 14 7.55 9.35 52.71
N ILE A 15 8.19 8.43 53.43
CA ILE A 15 7.90 7.00 53.43
C ILE A 15 7.23 6.62 54.75
N TYR A 16 6.09 5.96 54.67
CA TYR A 16 5.26 5.57 55.81
C TYR A 16 5.12 4.05 55.91
N ASP A 17 4.94 3.55 57.13
CA ASP A 17 4.48 2.19 57.39
C ASP A 17 2.97 2.12 57.11
N ALA A 18 2.54 1.20 56.23
CA ALA A 18 1.15 1.16 55.77
C ALA A 18 0.19 0.59 56.81
N THR A 19 0.68 -0.07 57.87
CA THR A 19 -0.18 -0.63 58.93
C THR A 19 -0.39 0.35 60.07
N SER A 20 0.66 1.06 60.47
CA SER A 20 0.66 2.00 61.59
C SER A 20 0.53 3.46 61.17
N ASN A 21 0.62 3.75 59.87
CA ASN A 21 0.65 5.10 59.30
C ASN A 21 1.78 5.98 59.85
N LYS A 22 2.83 5.36 60.40
CA LYS A 22 3.96 6.05 61.02
C LYS A 22 4.98 6.43 59.95
N LEU A 23 5.44 7.69 59.97
CA LEU A 23 6.55 8.15 59.14
C LEU A 23 7.82 7.36 59.49
N LEU A 24 8.38 6.68 58.49
CA LEU A 24 9.61 5.88 58.61
C LEU A 24 10.83 6.68 58.17
N LYS A 25 10.71 7.47 57.10
CA LYS A 25 11.83 8.21 56.51
C LYS A 25 11.36 9.39 55.66
N THR A 26 12.14 10.47 55.63
CA THR A 26 12.00 11.59 54.69
C THR A 26 13.26 11.66 53.83
N LEU A 27 13.08 11.85 52.51
CA LEU A 27 14.15 12.06 51.55
C LEU A 27 14.01 13.45 50.92
N ASP A 28 15.05 14.26 51.02
CA ASP A 28 15.08 15.59 50.40
C ASP A 28 15.22 15.52 48.87
N SER A 29 15.93 14.51 48.37
CA SER A 29 16.10 14.20 46.95
C SER A 29 16.46 12.73 46.75
N GLY A 30 16.37 12.23 45.52
CA GLY A 30 16.73 10.85 45.21
C GLY A 30 16.00 10.31 43.98
N ASP A 31 16.09 9.00 43.76
CA ASP A 31 15.51 8.35 42.58
C ASP A 31 13.98 8.53 42.48
N TRP A 32 13.29 8.91 43.56
CA TRP A 32 11.86 9.25 43.52
C TRP A 32 11.56 10.44 42.61
N GLU A 33 12.55 11.29 42.32
CA GLU A 33 12.41 12.41 41.37
C GLU A 33 12.30 11.96 39.91
N ASN A 34 12.44 10.66 39.62
CA ASN A 34 12.11 10.09 38.32
C ASN A 34 10.59 10.00 38.08
N LEU A 35 9.75 10.22 39.10
CA LEU A 35 8.30 10.40 38.93
C LEU A 35 8.04 11.53 37.94
N ALA A 36 6.99 11.46 37.14
CA ALA A 36 6.60 12.54 36.24
C ALA A 36 6.29 13.82 37.05
N ASP A 37 6.65 15.00 36.50
CA ASP A 37 6.37 16.29 37.15
C ASP A 37 4.86 16.53 37.32
N SER A 38 4.06 16.07 36.35
CA SER A 38 2.60 16.01 36.41
C SER A 38 2.04 14.81 35.64
N PHE A 39 0.80 14.41 35.93
CA PHE A 39 0.10 13.33 35.24
C PHE A 39 -0.86 13.89 34.18
N ASP A 40 -0.29 14.66 33.26
CA ASP A 40 -1.00 15.29 32.15
C ASP A 40 -0.05 15.47 30.95
N SER A 41 -0.59 15.93 29.84
CA SER A 41 0.11 16.03 28.55
C SER A 41 1.19 17.10 28.54
N SER A 42 1.31 17.95 29.57
CA SER A 42 2.43 18.88 29.73
C SER A 42 3.70 18.19 30.21
N SER A 43 3.60 16.95 30.71
CA SER A 43 4.72 16.17 31.24
C SER A 43 4.79 14.75 30.68
N ILE A 44 3.81 14.27 29.91
CA ILE A 44 3.80 12.89 29.38
C ILE A 44 3.23 12.89 27.95
N ASN A 45 4.04 12.47 26.98
CA ASN A 45 3.57 12.26 25.61
C ASN A 45 2.57 11.10 25.56
N ASN A 46 1.57 11.23 24.71
CA ASN A 46 0.57 10.19 24.46
C ASN A 46 -0.07 10.41 23.10
N ILE A 47 -0.64 9.34 22.55
CA ILE A 47 -1.46 9.33 21.34
C ILE A 47 -2.85 8.84 21.72
N ASP A 48 -3.84 9.73 21.68
CA ASP A 48 -5.22 9.47 22.12
C ASP A 48 -5.30 8.80 23.51
N GLY A 49 -4.46 9.26 24.43
CA GLY A 49 -4.36 8.74 25.80
C GLY A 49 -3.40 7.55 25.97
N TYR A 50 -3.07 6.80 24.91
CA TYR A 50 -2.14 5.68 25.01
C TYR A 50 -0.68 6.12 25.01
N LEU A 51 0.16 5.39 25.73
CA LEU A 51 1.61 5.63 25.75
C LEU A 51 2.34 4.64 24.84
N SER A 52 3.36 5.14 24.16
CA SER A 52 4.30 4.39 23.34
C SER A 52 5.65 4.23 24.03
N TYR A 53 6.37 3.12 23.80
CA TYR A 53 7.77 3.01 24.21
C TYR A 53 8.67 4.07 23.54
N ALA A 54 8.26 4.62 22.40
CA ALA A 54 8.96 5.72 21.74
C ALA A 54 8.70 7.10 22.39
N ASP A 55 7.72 7.19 23.29
CA ASP A 55 7.34 8.46 23.92
C ASP A 55 8.36 8.96 24.94
N TRP A 56 8.24 10.25 25.23
CA TRP A 56 9.04 10.96 26.22
C TRP A 56 8.14 11.49 27.32
N TYR A 57 8.73 11.71 28.49
CA TYR A 57 8.05 12.35 29.61
C TYR A 57 9.02 13.27 30.37
N ARG A 58 8.49 14.16 31.20
CA ARG A 58 9.25 15.07 32.04
C ARG A 58 9.32 14.51 33.46
N PRO A 59 10.48 14.01 33.93
CA PRO A 59 10.65 13.62 35.32
C PRO A 59 10.63 14.86 36.23
N TYR A 60 10.32 14.70 37.52
CA TYR A 60 10.32 15.76 38.52
C TYR A 60 11.72 16.38 38.69
N GLY A 61 12.76 15.54 38.61
CA GLY A 61 14.14 15.95 38.66
C GLY A 61 15.08 14.99 37.92
N THR A 62 16.30 15.44 37.68
CA THR A 62 17.37 14.66 37.04
C THR A 62 18.67 14.75 37.83
N SER A 63 19.55 13.77 37.66
CA SER A 63 20.84 13.75 38.35
C SER A 63 21.93 13.17 37.47
N GLN A 64 23.11 13.80 37.53
CA GLN A 64 24.31 13.33 36.84
C GLN A 64 25.15 12.39 37.71
N ASP A 65 24.91 12.31 39.01
CA ASP A 65 25.76 11.56 39.94
C ASP A 65 24.99 10.69 40.95
N GLY A 66 23.66 10.78 40.96
CA GLY A 66 22.76 10.13 41.91
C GLY A 66 22.78 10.75 43.30
N LYS A 67 23.44 11.91 43.49
CA LYS A 67 23.59 12.63 44.77
C LYS A 67 22.98 14.03 44.69
N THR A 68 23.28 14.75 43.62
CA THR A 68 22.77 16.09 43.35
C THR A 68 21.64 15.98 42.34
N TRP A 69 20.44 16.36 42.76
CA TRP A 69 19.27 16.35 41.92
C TRP A 69 18.84 17.77 41.57
N HIS A 70 18.45 17.96 40.32
CA HIS A 70 18.00 19.24 39.79
C HIS A 70 16.57 19.10 39.32
N LYS A 71 15.69 19.98 39.81
CA LYS A 71 14.31 20.08 39.35
C LYS A 71 14.30 20.38 37.85
N THR A 72 13.47 19.65 37.11
CA THR A 72 13.30 19.87 35.66
C THR A 72 12.51 21.14 35.36
N THR A 73 12.75 21.69 34.17
CA THR A 73 11.93 22.72 33.52
C THR A 73 11.03 22.09 32.45
N ALA A 74 10.09 22.87 31.91
CA ALA A 74 9.13 22.39 30.90
C ALA A 74 9.78 21.81 29.62
N SER A 75 11.07 22.10 29.37
CA SER A 75 11.82 21.59 28.22
C SER A 75 12.62 20.31 28.51
N ASP A 76 12.69 19.86 29.76
CA ASP A 76 13.57 18.75 30.18
C ASP A 76 12.89 17.39 30.06
N TRP A 77 12.57 17.00 28.83
CA TRP A 77 11.98 15.70 28.51
C TRP A 77 13.04 14.58 28.48
N ARG A 78 12.64 13.36 28.86
CA ARG A 78 13.45 12.14 28.79
C ARG A 78 12.66 10.98 28.15
N PRO A 79 13.31 10.10 27.39
CA PRO A 79 12.67 8.91 26.82
C PRO A 79 12.07 8.01 27.90
N LEU A 80 10.87 7.46 27.66
CA LEU A 80 10.29 6.45 28.55
C LEU A 80 11.16 5.20 28.65
N LEU A 81 11.85 4.80 27.57
CA LEU A 81 12.80 3.69 27.55
C LEU A 81 14.02 3.86 28.49
N MET A 82 14.23 5.01 29.11
CA MET A 82 15.21 5.14 30.21
C MET A 82 14.72 4.50 31.53
N TYR A 83 13.41 4.24 31.64
CA TYR A 83 12.72 3.91 32.87
C TYR A 83 11.78 2.70 32.75
N VAL A 84 11.18 2.49 31.58
CA VAL A 84 10.15 1.50 31.33
C VAL A 84 10.58 0.61 30.17
N TYR A 85 10.56 -0.70 30.36
CA TYR A 85 11.00 -1.69 29.38
C TYR A 85 9.90 -2.75 29.17
N PRO A 86 9.73 -3.27 27.94
CA PRO A 86 8.78 -4.36 27.67
C PRO A 86 9.08 -5.65 28.43
N SER A 87 10.37 -5.93 28.63
CA SER A 87 10.85 -7.14 29.29
C SER A 87 12.23 -6.93 29.89
N LYS A 88 12.64 -7.84 30.79
CA LYS A 88 14.02 -7.87 31.33
C LYS A 88 15.07 -8.08 30.24
N ASP A 89 14.72 -8.80 29.18
CA ASP A 89 15.63 -9.00 28.05
C ASP A 89 15.93 -7.67 27.34
N VAL A 90 14.90 -6.88 27.07
CA VAL A 90 15.06 -5.56 26.47
C VAL A 90 15.79 -4.60 27.40
N GLU A 91 15.52 -4.62 28.71
CA GLU A 91 16.29 -3.85 29.69
C GLU A 91 17.79 -4.20 29.66
N ALA A 92 18.13 -5.49 29.66
CA ALA A 92 19.52 -5.94 29.56
C ALA A 92 20.16 -5.50 28.23
N LYS A 93 19.43 -5.61 27.11
CA LYS A 93 19.89 -5.16 25.78
C LYS A 93 20.08 -3.65 25.73
N TYR A 94 19.19 -2.88 26.34
CA TYR A 94 19.30 -1.41 26.44
C TYR A 94 20.60 -1.01 27.14
N ILE A 95 20.88 -1.60 28.30
CA ILE A 95 22.11 -1.34 29.05
C ILE A 95 23.35 -1.67 28.19
N LYS A 96 23.38 -2.87 27.60
CA LYS A 96 24.49 -3.33 26.75
C LYS A 96 24.69 -2.41 25.53
N TYR A 97 23.61 -1.97 24.89
CA TYR A 97 23.64 -1.10 23.72
C TYR A 97 24.27 0.25 24.07
N PHE A 98 23.79 0.92 25.10
CA PHE A 98 24.30 2.24 25.47
C PHE A 98 25.76 2.19 25.96
N VAL A 99 26.13 1.18 26.76
CA VAL A 99 27.54 0.99 27.16
C VAL A 99 28.44 0.77 25.94
N SER A 100 27.96 0.02 24.94
CA SER A 100 28.71 -0.21 23.69
C SER A 100 28.83 1.05 22.83
N ASN A 101 27.87 1.97 22.93
CA ASN A 101 27.85 3.27 22.25
C ASN A 101 28.46 4.41 23.08
N GLY A 102 29.33 4.09 24.05
CA GLY A 102 30.17 5.10 24.71
C GLY A 102 29.61 5.66 26.01
N TYR A 103 28.41 5.26 26.44
CA TYR A 103 27.86 5.62 27.76
C TYR A 103 28.48 4.75 28.85
N THR A 104 29.79 4.93 29.04
CA THR A 104 30.63 4.12 29.96
C THR A 104 30.97 4.88 31.23
N SER A 105 31.15 4.15 32.33
CA SER A 105 31.66 4.69 33.60
C SER A 105 32.18 3.55 34.48
N ALA A 106 33.48 3.53 34.73
CA ALA A 106 34.10 2.55 35.63
C ALA A 106 33.52 2.65 37.06
N ASP A 107 33.32 3.88 37.56
CA ASP A 107 32.78 4.15 38.89
C ASP A 107 31.38 3.58 39.09
N TYR A 108 30.60 3.52 38.01
CA TYR A 108 29.25 2.98 38.02
C TYR A 108 29.18 1.51 37.55
N GLY A 109 30.32 0.88 37.28
CA GLY A 109 30.40 -0.47 36.77
C GLY A 109 29.94 -0.63 35.31
N LEU A 110 29.72 0.47 34.59
CA LEU A 110 29.27 0.49 33.19
C LEU A 110 30.47 0.34 32.25
N THR A 111 31.04 -0.86 32.23
CA THR A 111 32.10 -1.26 31.30
C THR A 111 31.58 -2.40 30.42
N LYS A 112 32.15 -2.57 29.23
CA LYS A 112 31.76 -3.65 28.30
C LYS A 112 31.80 -5.02 28.98
N ASP A 113 32.84 -5.29 29.75
CA ASP A 113 33.03 -6.58 30.43
C ASP A 113 31.96 -6.82 31.51
N ASN A 114 31.63 -5.80 32.30
CA ASN A 114 30.67 -5.94 33.39
C ASN A 114 29.24 -6.17 32.91
N VAL A 115 28.88 -5.62 31.74
CA VAL A 115 27.52 -5.75 31.19
C VAL A 115 27.37 -6.90 30.20
N ALA A 116 28.47 -7.54 29.78
CA ALA A 116 28.48 -8.57 28.75
C ALA A 116 27.50 -9.72 29.03
N ASN A 117 27.37 -10.11 30.30
CA ASN A 117 26.55 -11.24 30.73
C ASN A 117 25.12 -10.88 31.14
N LEU A 118 24.71 -9.60 31.04
CA LEU A 118 23.33 -9.22 31.35
C LEU A 118 22.36 -9.89 30.36
N SER A 119 21.25 -10.40 30.87
CA SER A 119 20.25 -11.15 30.12
C SER A 119 18.89 -11.12 30.84
N GLN A 120 17.88 -11.72 30.23
CA GLN A 120 16.56 -11.93 30.85
C GLN A 120 16.61 -12.65 32.21
N ASP A 121 17.63 -13.49 32.43
CA ASP A 121 17.81 -14.29 33.65
C ASP A 121 18.54 -13.53 34.75
N THR A 122 19.08 -12.35 34.44
CA THR A 122 19.65 -11.47 35.45
C THR A 122 18.56 -11.00 36.42
N ASP A 123 18.87 -10.99 37.71
CA ASP A 123 17.91 -10.55 38.71
C ASP A 123 17.56 -9.06 38.53
N SER A 124 16.31 -8.71 38.79
CA SER A 124 15.81 -7.35 38.58
C SER A 124 16.54 -6.30 39.41
N ALA A 125 17.09 -6.64 40.59
CA ALA A 125 17.81 -5.66 41.40
C ALA A 125 19.14 -5.28 40.73
N THR A 126 19.83 -6.25 40.12
CA THR A 126 21.04 -6.01 39.34
C THR A 126 20.76 -5.21 38.07
N LEU A 127 19.73 -5.57 37.29
CA LEU A 127 19.35 -4.81 36.10
C LEU A 127 18.95 -3.36 36.44
N ASN A 128 18.06 -3.18 37.42
CA ASN A 128 17.63 -1.87 37.89
C ASN A 128 18.81 -1.00 38.34
N LYS A 129 19.82 -1.59 39.01
CA LYS A 129 21.04 -0.89 39.43
C LYS A 129 21.83 -0.39 38.23
N TYR A 130 22.03 -1.22 37.20
CA TYR A 130 22.73 -0.81 35.99
C TYR A 130 21.95 0.23 35.19
N ALA A 131 20.64 0.04 35.00
CA ALA A 131 19.77 1.01 34.33
C ALA A 131 19.79 2.37 35.05
N ARG A 132 19.69 2.36 36.39
CA ARG A 132 19.82 3.56 37.23
C ARG A 132 21.15 4.28 37.04
N ASN A 133 22.24 3.53 37.13
CA ASN A 133 23.57 4.09 36.94
C ASN A 133 23.76 4.65 35.53
N LEU A 134 23.20 3.98 34.52
CA LEU A 134 23.26 4.41 33.13
C LEU A 134 22.53 5.73 32.93
N ARG A 135 21.38 5.95 33.60
CA ARG A 135 20.68 7.25 33.57
C ARG A 135 21.61 8.39 33.98
N PHE A 136 22.42 8.23 35.03
CA PHE A 136 23.37 9.27 35.44
C PHE A 136 24.42 9.58 34.36
N VAL A 137 24.90 8.56 33.66
CA VAL A 137 25.85 8.74 32.55
C VAL A 137 25.18 9.40 31.35
N ILE A 138 23.92 9.05 31.05
CA ILE A 138 23.12 9.73 30.03
C ILE A 138 22.93 11.20 30.38
N GLU A 139 22.60 11.54 31.63
CA GLU A 139 22.46 12.94 32.06
C GLU A 139 23.76 13.72 31.95
N LYS A 140 24.91 13.10 32.25
CA LYS A 140 26.23 13.71 32.00
C LYS A 140 26.41 14.00 30.50
N SER A 141 26.04 13.06 29.64
CA SER A 141 26.11 13.24 28.20
C SER A 141 25.21 14.40 27.73
N ILE A 142 23.97 14.48 28.22
CA ILE A 142 23.06 15.59 27.90
C ILE A 142 23.65 16.92 28.36
N ALA A 143 24.20 17.00 29.57
CA ALA A 143 24.80 18.22 30.10
C ALA A 143 26.02 18.68 29.28
N ILE A 144 26.85 17.73 28.82
CA ILE A 144 28.01 18.00 27.95
C ILE A 144 27.54 18.50 26.58
N ASN A 145 26.57 17.81 25.97
CA ASN A 145 26.06 18.14 24.64
C ASN A 145 25.12 19.35 24.62
N LYS A 146 24.59 19.74 25.78
CA LYS A 146 23.53 20.76 25.94
C LYS A 146 22.33 20.49 25.02
N SER A 147 22.06 19.21 24.76
CA SER A 147 21.02 18.76 23.83
C SER A 147 20.66 17.30 24.11
N THR A 148 19.39 16.95 23.87
CA THR A 148 18.88 15.58 23.88
C THR A 148 18.86 14.94 22.50
N SER A 149 19.21 15.66 21.43
CA SER A 149 19.19 15.13 20.05
C SER A 149 20.09 13.89 19.86
N PRO A 150 21.32 13.84 20.40
CA PRO A 150 22.14 12.62 20.32
C PRO A 150 21.47 11.43 21.02
N LEU A 151 20.88 11.65 22.19
CA LEU A 151 20.14 10.61 22.92
C LEU A 151 18.93 10.13 22.12
N ALA A 152 18.15 11.03 21.51
CA ALA A 152 17.03 10.65 20.66
C ALA A 152 17.46 9.75 19.51
N ASN A 153 18.58 10.06 18.85
CA ASN A 153 19.14 9.22 17.79
C ASN A 153 19.55 7.84 18.30
N ASP A 154 20.19 7.76 19.47
CA ASP A 154 20.61 6.49 20.06
C ASP A 154 19.43 5.62 20.52
N ILE A 155 18.37 6.24 21.06
CA ILE A 155 17.11 5.56 21.40
C ILE A 155 16.45 4.99 20.15
N ASN A 156 16.33 5.80 19.09
CA ASN A 156 15.74 5.36 17.82
C ASN A 156 16.52 4.19 17.22
N LYS A 157 17.86 4.29 17.17
CA LYS A 157 18.71 3.19 16.71
C LYS A 157 18.57 1.95 17.59
N PHE A 158 18.53 2.10 18.91
CA PHE A 158 18.30 0.98 19.82
C PHE A 158 17.00 0.25 19.50
N MET A 159 15.88 0.97 19.33
CA MET A 159 14.59 0.37 18.99
C MET A 159 14.66 -0.48 17.71
N THR A 160 15.38 -0.04 16.67
CA THR A 160 15.56 -0.84 15.45
C THR A 160 16.29 -2.17 15.66
N THR A 161 17.05 -2.32 16.75
CA THR A 161 17.71 -3.58 17.12
C THR A 161 16.81 -4.55 17.87
N ILE A 162 15.64 -4.09 18.33
CA ILE A 162 14.69 -4.86 19.14
C ILE A 162 13.46 -5.19 18.28
N PRO A 163 13.26 -6.45 17.85
CA PRO A 163 12.16 -6.80 16.95
C PRO A 163 10.78 -6.34 17.42
N GLU A 164 10.47 -6.53 18.70
CA GLU A 164 9.19 -6.13 19.32
C GLU A 164 8.96 -4.61 19.39
N LEU A 165 10.00 -3.77 19.26
CA LEU A 165 9.90 -2.30 19.30
C LEU A 165 10.14 -1.66 17.91
N SER A 166 10.08 -2.46 16.85
CA SER A 166 10.41 -2.01 15.49
C SER A 166 9.38 -2.47 14.48
N ALA A 167 9.53 -2.03 13.23
CA ALA A 167 8.76 -2.50 12.08
C ALA A 167 8.70 -4.04 11.96
N LYS A 168 9.70 -4.77 12.48
CA LYS A 168 9.68 -6.24 12.49
C LYS A 168 8.49 -6.83 13.24
N SER A 169 7.96 -6.12 14.24
CA SER A 169 6.77 -6.54 14.98
C SER A 169 5.50 -6.54 14.12
N GLU A 170 5.51 -5.85 12.96
CA GLU A 170 4.41 -5.88 11.98
C GLU A 170 4.42 -7.13 11.09
N LEU A 171 5.46 -7.97 11.19
CA LEU A 171 5.63 -9.17 10.37
C LEU A 171 5.63 -8.85 8.86
N PRO A 172 6.60 -8.06 8.36
CA PRO A 172 6.71 -7.77 6.93
C PRO A 172 7.19 -8.99 6.15
N THR A 173 6.64 -9.19 4.96
CA THR A 173 7.01 -10.26 4.03
C THR A 173 7.77 -9.75 2.80
N GLY A 174 7.66 -8.46 2.50
CA GLY A 174 8.16 -7.85 1.27
C GLY A 174 7.20 -8.01 0.08
N ASP A 175 6.00 -8.54 0.31
CA ASP A 175 4.94 -8.69 -0.69
C ASP A 175 3.78 -7.76 -0.32
N SER A 176 3.52 -6.73 -1.14
CA SER A 176 2.48 -5.74 -0.87
C SER A 176 1.09 -6.36 -0.74
N ASN A 177 0.81 -7.48 -1.42
CA ASN A 177 -0.48 -8.16 -1.28
C ASN A 177 -0.64 -8.85 0.07
N LYS A 178 0.46 -9.05 0.79
CA LYS A 178 0.46 -9.68 2.10
C LYS A 178 0.73 -8.69 3.20
N ASP A 179 1.31 -7.53 2.93
CA ASP A 179 1.80 -6.58 3.93
C ASP A 179 0.76 -5.49 4.25
N GLN A 180 -0.39 -5.92 4.80
CA GLN A 180 -1.53 -5.05 5.12
C GLN A 180 -1.99 -5.18 6.59
N LEU A 181 -2.67 -4.13 7.06
CA LEU A 181 -3.39 -4.04 8.33
C LEU A 181 -4.84 -3.62 8.07
N VAL A 182 -5.81 -4.26 8.72
CA VAL A 182 -7.21 -3.81 8.73
C VAL A 182 -7.55 -3.10 10.03
N PHE A 183 -8.37 -2.05 9.96
CA PHE A 183 -8.90 -1.35 11.13
C PHE A 183 -10.13 -2.06 11.68
N VAL A 184 -10.15 -2.25 13.00
CA VAL A 184 -11.18 -3.03 13.70
C VAL A 184 -11.88 -2.15 14.73
N ASN A 185 -13.20 -2.27 14.82
CA ASN A 185 -13.97 -1.56 15.83
C ASN A 185 -13.61 -2.04 17.23
N ASN A 186 -13.43 -1.10 18.16
CA ASN A 186 -13.10 -1.40 19.54
C ASN A 186 -13.64 -0.35 20.50
N ASN A 187 -14.85 -0.60 20.99
CA ASN A 187 -15.50 0.19 22.03
C ASN A 187 -15.43 -0.45 23.43
N SER A 188 -14.39 -1.24 23.71
CA SER A 188 -14.30 -1.96 24.97
C SER A 188 -14.19 -1.02 26.18
N SER A 189 -14.82 -1.41 27.29
CA SER A 189 -14.58 -0.80 28.61
C SER A 189 -13.45 -1.48 29.39
N ASN A 190 -12.80 -2.49 28.81
CA ASN A 190 -11.66 -3.17 29.41
C ASN A 190 -10.34 -2.59 28.88
N GLN A 191 -9.60 -1.91 29.76
CA GLN A 191 -8.32 -1.30 29.43
C GLN A 191 -7.24 -2.29 28.94
N ALA A 192 -7.35 -3.59 29.24
CA ALA A 192 -6.48 -4.62 28.66
C ALA A 192 -6.70 -4.82 27.15
N LYS A 193 -7.89 -4.50 26.66
CA LYS A 193 -8.27 -4.56 25.25
C LYS A 193 -8.12 -3.22 24.54
N GLY A 194 -8.01 -2.13 25.29
CA GLY A 194 -8.07 -0.77 24.75
C GLY A 194 -9.49 -0.38 24.34
N ASN A 195 -9.59 0.84 23.82
CA ASN A 195 -10.78 1.49 23.29
C ASN A 195 -10.33 2.54 22.29
N THR A 196 -10.76 2.37 21.04
CA THR A 196 -10.52 3.27 19.92
C THR A 196 -11.85 3.58 19.24
N SER A 197 -12.93 3.77 20.01
CA SER A 197 -14.28 3.90 19.45
C SER A 197 -14.48 5.13 18.56
N TYR A 198 -13.59 6.12 18.65
CA TYR A 198 -13.54 7.27 17.73
C TYR A 198 -13.08 6.88 16.31
N ALA A 199 -12.42 5.72 16.16
CA ALA A 199 -12.00 5.13 14.90
C ALA A 199 -12.96 3.99 14.46
N ASP A 200 -14.09 3.78 15.14
CA ASP A 200 -15.06 2.76 14.73
C ASP A 200 -15.80 3.18 13.46
N SER A 201 -16.09 2.22 12.58
CA SER A 201 -16.95 2.38 11.40
C SER A 201 -17.99 1.25 11.36
N ASN A 202 -19.26 1.59 11.13
CA ASN A 202 -20.30 0.58 10.88
C ASN A 202 -20.23 0.01 9.45
N TYR A 203 -19.29 0.51 8.66
CA TYR A 203 -19.10 0.19 7.25
C TYR A 203 -17.84 -0.67 7.11
N ARG A 204 -16.81 -0.25 6.37
CA ARG A 204 -15.67 -1.08 5.98
C ARG A 204 -16.10 -2.38 5.30
N LEU A 205 -17.06 -2.25 4.39
CA LEU A 205 -17.50 -3.34 3.55
C LEU A 205 -16.49 -3.48 2.43
N MET A 206 -15.47 -4.31 2.66
CA MET A 206 -14.43 -4.60 1.68
C MET A 206 -14.93 -5.58 0.60
N ASP A 207 -14.25 -5.59 -0.56
CA ASP A 207 -14.47 -6.50 -1.68
C ASP A 207 -15.88 -6.37 -2.28
N ARG A 208 -16.32 -5.12 -2.49
CA ARG A 208 -17.61 -4.76 -3.10
C ARG A 208 -17.43 -4.32 -4.55
N THR A 209 -16.75 -5.14 -5.34
CA THR A 209 -16.48 -4.93 -6.77
C THR A 209 -17.77 -4.80 -7.60
N LEU A 210 -17.65 -4.45 -8.88
CA LEU A 210 -18.79 -4.41 -9.80
C LEU A 210 -19.58 -5.73 -9.87
N ASN A 211 -18.92 -6.88 -9.76
CA ASN A 211 -19.62 -8.18 -9.75
C ASN A 211 -20.03 -8.63 -8.33
N ASN A 212 -19.39 -8.13 -7.27
CA ASN A 212 -19.69 -8.50 -5.88
C ASN A 212 -20.27 -7.36 -5.01
N GLN A 213 -20.85 -6.32 -5.62
CA GLN A 213 -21.34 -5.10 -4.95
C GLN A 213 -22.27 -5.37 -3.75
N THR A 214 -23.18 -6.35 -3.88
CA THR A 214 -24.11 -6.73 -2.80
C THR A 214 -23.64 -7.92 -1.96
N ASN A 215 -22.38 -8.33 -2.09
CA ASN A 215 -21.77 -9.49 -1.45
C ASN A 215 -22.50 -10.81 -1.75
N ASN A 216 -22.90 -11.00 -3.01
CA ASN A 216 -23.68 -12.14 -3.48
C ASN A 216 -22.97 -13.00 -4.55
N ASP A 217 -21.77 -12.62 -4.98
CA ASP A 217 -20.97 -13.36 -5.95
C ASP A 217 -19.55 -13.60 -5.40
N SER A 218 -19.37 -14.75 -4.75
CA SER A 218 -18.05 -15.15 -4.22
C SER A 218 -17.11 -15.70 -5.30
N SER A 219 -17.43 -15.59 -6.59
CA SER A 219 -16.56 -15.99 -7.69
C SER A 219 -15.71 -14.84 -8.23
N ASP A 220 -16.08 -13.60 -7.87
CA ASP A 220 -15.32 -12.40 -8.17
C ASP A 220 -14.80 -11.79 -6.87
N HIS A 221 -13.47 -11.80 -6.72
CA HIS A 221 -12.80 -11.28 -5.54
C HIS A 221 -11.62 -10.42 -5.99
N SER A 222 -11.63 -9.17 -5.58
CA SER A 222 -10.53 -8.25 -5.81
C SER A 222 -9.94 -7.79 -4.48
N PRO A 223 -8.62 -7.52 -4.42
CA PRO A 223 -8.05 -6.86 -3.25
C PRO A 223 -8.75 -5.53 -2.98
N GLU A 224 -9.24 -5.28 -1.77
CA GLU A 224 -9.62 -3.90 -1.40
C GLU A 224 -8.34 -3.11 -1.11
N LEU A 225 -7.48 -3.65 -0.24
CA LEU A 225 -6.27 -2.99 0.23
C LEU A 225 -5.16 -3.08 -0.82
N LEU A 226 -5.02 -2.04 -1.63
CA LEU A 226 -4.01 -1.99 -2.70
C LEU A 226 -2.68 -1.39 -2.21
N ILE A 227 -2.69 -0.11 -1.81
CA ILE A 227 -1.50 0.62 -1.40
C ILE A 227 -1.85 1.79 -0.46
N GLY A 228 -0.99 2.07 0.52
CA GLY A 228 -1.14 3.26 1.37
C GLY A 228 -2.22 3.08 2.42
N THR A 229 -2.99 4.13 2.69
CA THR A 229 -4.16 4.10 3.58
C THR A 229 -5.41 4.04 2.72
N ASP A 230 -6.18 2.98 2.91
CA ASP A 230 -7.30 2.62 2.04
C ASP A 230 -8.60 3.27 2.51
N ILE A 231 -9.29 3.96 1.60
CA ILE A 231 -10.48 4.76 1.89
C ILE A 231 -11.72 3.85 1.95
N ASP A 232 -12.53 3.98 3.00
CA ASP A 232 -13.79 3.23 3.18
C ASP A 232 -14.89 3.81 2.26
N ASN A 233 -14.86 3.46 0.97
CA ASN A 233 -15.84 3.88 -0.03
C ASN A 233 -17.25 3.30 0.21
N SER A 234 -17.40 2.37 1.15
CA SER A 234 -18.70 1.87 1.61
C SER A 234 -19.37 2.80 2.64
N ASN A 235 -18.64 3.78 3.19
CA ASN A 235 -19.15 4.71 4.17
C ASN A 235 -19.95 5.86 3.51
N PRO A 236 -21.25 6.08 3.83
CA PRO A 236 -22.06 7.12 3.22
C PRO A 236 -21.54 8.55 3.38
N VAL A 237 -20.73 8.83 4.41
CA VAL A 237 -20.08 10.14 4.57
C VAL A 237 -18.94 10.30 3.55
N VAL A 238 -18.19 9.22 3.28
CA VAL A 238 -17.14 9.18 2.26
C VAL A 238 -17.76 9.26 0.86
N GLN A 239 -18.85 8.55 0.62
CA GLN A 239 -19.62 8.63 -0.64
C GLN A 239 -20.09 10.06 -0.93
N ALA A 240 -20.57 10.79 0.09
CA ALA A 240 -20.91 12.20 -0.07
C ALA A 240 -19.65 13.05 -0.35
N GLU A 241 -18.54 12.80 0.34
CA GLU A 241 -17.28 13.49 0.06
C GLU A 241 -16.80 13.29 -1.38
N ASN A 242 -16.99 12.09 -1.96
CA ASN A 242 -16.68 11.84 -3.37
C ASN A 242 -17.52 12.75 -4.29
N PHE A 243 -18.83 12.88 -4.08
CA PHE A 243 -19.65 13.85 -4.85
C PHE A 243 -19.12 15.28 -4.74
N ASN A 244 -18.68 15.68 -3.55
CA ASN A 244 -18.12 17.01 -3.33
C ASN A 244 -16.82 17.23 -4.12
N TRP A 245 -15.96 16.21 -4.16
CA TRP A 245 -14.71 16.22 -4.92
C TRP A 245 -14.93 16.21 -6.43
N GLU A 246 -15.79 15.33 -6.92
CA GLU A 246 -16.16 15.24 -8.33
C GLU A 246 -16.76 16.56 -8.82
N TYR A 247 -17.70 17.13 -8.07
CA TYR A 247 -18.28 18.44 -8.39
C TYR A 247 -17.23 19.56 -8.41
N PHE A 248 -16.28 19.54 -7.48
CA PHE A 248 -15.18 20.49 -7.45
C PHE A 248 -14.33 20.41 -8.72
N LEU A 249 -13.98 19.20 -9.18
CA LEU A 249 -13.17 18.99 -10.38
C LEU A 249 -13.94 19.40 -11.66
N LEU A 250 -15.20 19.00 -11.78
CA LEU A 250 -16.10 19.40 -12.90
C LEU A 250 -16.38 20.91 -12.96
N ASN A 251 -16.00 21.66 -11.92
CA ASN A 251 -16.14 23.11 -11.85
C ASN A 251 -14.83 23.81 -11.46
N TYR A 252 -13.69 23.14 -11.64
CA TYR A 252 -12.40 23.56 -11.06
C TYR A 252 -12.01 25.00 -11.41
N GLY A 253 -11.90 25.32 -12.70
CA GLY A 253 -11.52 26.64 -13.17
C GLY A 253 -12.47 27.75 -12.69
N LYS A 254 -13.77 27.45 -12.62
CA LYS A 254 -14.79 28.37 -12.08
C LYS A 254 -14.64 28.56 -10.57
N LEU A 255 -14.54 27.48 -9.79
CA LEU A 255 -14.51 27.53 -8.33
C LEU A 255 -13.22 28.10 -7.77
N MET A 256 -12.09 27.85 -8.45
CA MET A 256 -10.78 28.40 -8.10
C MET A 256 -10.56 29.82 -8.61
N GLN A 257 -11.53 30.39 -9.36
CA GLN A 257 -11.42 31.72 -9.98
C GLN A 257 -10.21 31.84 -10.94
N TYR A 258 -9.87 30.75 -11.61
CA TYR A 258 -8.91 30.73 -12.71
C TYR A 258 -9.66 30.98 -14.03
N ASN A 259 -9.29 30.27 -15.09
CA ASN A 259 -10.03 30.30 -16.34
C ASN A 259 -11.35 29.54 -16.18
N ALA A 260 -12.49 30.23 -16.25
CA ALA A 260 -13.81 29.63 -16.05
C ALA A 260 -14.19 28.56 -17.08
N ASN A 261 -13.51 28.53 -18.25
CA ASN A 261 -13.67 27.48 -19.26
C ASN A 261 -12.71 26.30 -19.04
N GLY A 262 -11.90 26.32 -17.98
CA GLY A 262 -10.92 25.30 -17.63
C GLY A 262 -11.43 24.31 -16.58
N ASN A 263 -12.59 23.71 -16.83
CA ASN A 263 -13.15 22.66 -15.98
C ASN A 263 -13.02 21.30 -16.69
N PHE A 264 -12.89 20.21 -15.94
CA PHE A 264 -12.91 18.88 -16.53
C PHE A 264 -14.29 18.54 -17.10
N ASP A 265 -14.35 17.71 -18.14
CA ASP A 265 -15.59 17.24 -18.77
C ASP A 265 -16.04 15.87 -18.24
N GLY A 266 -15.13 15.08 -17.68
CA GLY A 266 -15.42 13.74 -17.22
C GLY A 266 -14.22 13.12 -16.51
N PHE A 267 -14.17 11.80 -16.44
CA PHE A 267 -13.24 11.11 -15.56
C PHE A 267 -12.74 9.77 -16.10
N ARG A 268 -11.52 9.45 -15.70
CA ARG A 268 -11.00 8.08 -15.65
C ARG A 268 -11.02 7.64 -14.18
N VAL A 269 -11.64 6.52 -13.84
CA VAL A 269 -11.70 6.02 -12.45
C VAL A 269 -10.59 5.00 -12.22
N ASP A 270 -9.66 5.35 -11.32
CA ASP A 270 -8.53 4.52 -10.90
C ASP A 270 -8.97 3.34 -10.03
N ALA A 271 -8.29 2.20 -10.21
CA ALA A 271 -8.44 1.03 -9.34
C ALA A 271 -9.91 0.65 -9.09
N ALA A 272 -10.73 0.64 -10.15
CA ALA A 272 -12.19 0.50 -10.03
C ALA A 272 -12.62 -0.87 -9.49
N ASP A 273 -11.74 -1.86 -9.59
CA ASP A 273 -11.91 -3.18 -8.99
C ASP A 273 -11.57 -3.22 -7.49
N ASN A 274 -11.01 -2.17 -6.91
CA ASN A 274 -10.47 -2.14 -5.55
C ASN A 274 -11.29 -1.24 -4.60
N ILE A 275 -12.36 -0.64 -5.09
CA ILE A 275 -13.27 0.24 -4.35
C ILE A 275 -14.69 -0.33 -4.30
N ASP A 276 -15.52 0.16 -3.38
CA ASP A 276 -16.95 -0.16 -3.38
C ASP A 276 -17.63 0.41 -4.65
N ALA A 277 -18.16 -0.49 -5.49
CA ALA A 277 -18.78 -0.15 -6.77
C ALA A 277 -20.01 0.77 -6.66
N ASP A 278 -20.55 0.99 -5.46
CA ASP A 278 -21.55 2.03 -5.22
C ASP A 278 -21.06 3.42 -5.67
N VAL A 279 -19.78 3.75 -5.53
CA VAL A 279 -19.26 5.08 -5.95
C VAL A 279 -19.26 5.25 -7.47
N LEU A 280 -19.17 4.15 -8.24
CA LEU A 280 -19.29 4.18 -9.70
C LEU A 280 -20.73 4.46 -10.14
N ASP A 281 -21.71 3.84 -9.48
CA ASP A 281 -23.13 4.09 -9.73
C ASP A 281 -23.51 5.55 -9.40
N GLN A 282 -22.96 6.04 -8.29
CA GLN A 282 -23.14 7.40 -7.81
C GLN A 282 -22.52 8.42 -8.76
N LEU A 283 -21.28 8.21 -9.21
CA LEU A 283 -20.64 9.05 -10.23
C LEU A 283 -21.50 9.10 -11.50
N GLY A 284 -21.99 7.95 -11.97
CA GLY A 284 -22.91 7.89 -13.10
C GLY A 284 -24.20 8.70 -12.90
N GLN A 285 -24.74 8.70 -11.68
CA GLN A 285 -25.90 9.52 -11.32
C GLN A 285 -25.56 11.02 -11.32
N LEU A 286 -24.47 11.43 -10.67
CA LEU A 286 -24.02 12.83 -10.65
C LEU A 286 -23.83 13.38 -12.07
N MET A 287 -23.13 12.64 -12.93
CA MET A 287 -22.90 13.03 -14.32
C MET A 287 -24.22 13.16 -15.10
N ASN A 288 -25.20 12.29 -14.85
CA ASN A 288 -26.52 12.41 -15.45
C ASN A 288 -27.32 13.60 -14.92
N ASP A 289 -27.20 13.93 -13.64
CA ASP A 289 -27.94 15.04 -13.04
C ASP A 289 -27.40 16.39 -13.50
N LEU A 290 -26.07 16.51 -13.61
CA LEU A 290 -25.40 17.70 -14.13
C LEU A 290 -25.59 17.89 -15.63
N TYR A 291 -25.49 16.81 -16.41
CA TYR A 291 -25.37 16.91 -17.87
C TYR A 291 -26.47 16.19 -18.65
N HIS A 292 -27.43 15.54 -17.99
CA HIS A 292 -28.54 14.82 -18.64
C HIS A 292 -28.07 13.78 -19.66
N THR A 293 -27.12 12.94 -19.27
CA THR A 293 -26.44 11.97 -20.15
C THR A 293 -27.31 10.76 -20.48
N LYS A 294 -28.17 10.30 -19.56
CA LYS A 294 -28.98 9.09 -19.75
C LYS A 294 -30.04 9.29 -20.83
N GLY A 295 -29.99 8.44 -21.86
CA GLY A 295 -30.88 8.52 -23.02
C GLY A 295 -30.54 9.66 -23.98
N ASN A 296 -29.37 10.28 -23.86
CA ASN A 296 -28.94 11.40 -24.71
C ASN A 296 -27.47 11.24 -25.12
N GLN A 297 -27.22 10.76 -26.34
CA GLN A 297 -25.87 10.47 -26.81
C GLN A 297 -25.03 11.71 -27.06
N VAL A 298 -25.66 12.86 -27.34
CA VAL A 298 -24.91 14.12 -27.48
C VAL A 298 -24.28 14.51 -26.14
N ASN A 299 -25.06 14.39 -25.07
CA ASN A 299 -24.60 14.78 -23.75
C ASN A 299 -23.64 13.73 -23.17
N ALA A 300 -23.98 12.43 -23.27
CA ALA A 300 -23.10 11.36 -22.78
C ALA A 300 -21.72 11.43 -23.46
N ASN A 301 -21.66 11.51 -24.79
CA ASN A 301 -20.40 11.57 -25.52
C ASN A 301 -19.60 12.86 -25.25
N SER A 302 -20.22 13.92 -24.72
CA SER A 302 -19.49 15.13 -24.33
C SER A 302 -18.81 15.01 -22.96
N HIS A 303 -19.11 13.96 -22.20
CA HIS A 303 -18.75 13.79 -20.80
C HIS A 303 -18.35 12.33 -20.52
N LEU A 304 -17.29 11.85 -21.16
CA LEU A 304 -16.85 10.46 -21.00
C LEU A 304 -16.46 10.15 -19.56
N VAL A 305 -16.99 9.04 -19.05
CA VAL A 305 -16.53 8.38 -17.82
C VAL A 305 -16.13 6.96 -18.19
N TYR A 306 -14.96 6.53 -17.76
CA TYR A 306 -14.46 5.19 -18.00
C TYR A 306 -13.60 4.70 -16.84
N ASN A 307 -13.62 3.39 -16.61
CA ASN A 307 -12.97 2.81 -15.44
C ASN A 307 -11.75 1.96 -15.80
N GLU A 308 -10.84 1.83 -14.86
CA GLU A 308 -9.79 0.81 -14.87
C GLU A 308 -10.25 -0.41 -14.06
N GLY A 309 -11.08 -1.25 -14.69
CA GLY A 309 -11.44 -2.59 -14.19
C GLY A 309 -10.90 -3.68 -15.12
N TYR A 310 -10.05 -4.57 -14.60
CA TYR A 310 -9.50 -5.71 -15.35
C TYR A 310 -10.41 -6.94 -15.30
N ASN A 311 -11.46 -6.93 -14.48
CA ASN A 311 -12.35 -8.06 -14.31
C ASN A 311 -13.25 -8.27 -15.53
N SER A 312 -13.18 -9.47 -16.10
CA SER A 312 -13.95 -9.83 -17.31
C SER A 312 -15.48 -9.78 -17.14
N GLY A 313 -15.98 -9.75 -15.90
CA GLY A 313 -17.40 -9.63 -15.58
C GLY A 313 -17.96 -8.22 -15.73
N ASP A 314 -17.12 -7.19 -15.67
CA ASP A 314 -17.53 -5.79 -15.53
C ASP A 314 -18.36 -5.32 -16.71
N ALA A 315 -17.97 -5.72 -17.92
CA ALA A 315 -18.70 -5.42 -19.15
C ALA A 315 -20.16 -5.91 -19.09
N ARG A 316 -20.41 -7.08 -18.48
CA ARG A 316 -21.76 -7.63 -18.30
C ARG A 316 -22.54 -6.82 -17.28
N MET A 317 -21.91 -6.51 -16.15
CA MET A 317 -22.55 -5.79 -15.04
C MET A 317 -22.92 -4.36 -15.43
N LEU A 318 -21.98 -3.62 -16.03
CA LEU A 318 -22.22 -2.26 -16.51
C LEU A 318 -23.31 -2.20 -17.59
N ASN A 319 -23.33 -3.18 -18.51
CA ASN A 319 -24.42 -3.26 -19.48
C ASN A 319 -25.78 -3.53 -18.80
N GLY A 320 -25.82 -4.32 -17.73
CA GLY A 320 -27.01 -4.50 -16.88
C GLY A 320 -27.47 -3.21 -16.17
N LYS A 321 -26.54 -2.28 -15.92
CA LYS A 321 -26.79 -0.95 -15.35
C LYS A 321 -27.01 0.16 -16.39
N ASN A 322 -27.12 -0.20 -17.67
CA ASN A 322 -27.28 0.71 -18.80
C ASN A 322 -26.05 1.59 -19.11
N ASN A 323 -24.86 1.10 -18.79
CA ASN A 323 -23.54 1.66 -19.11
C ASN A 323 -23.38 3.13 -18.65
N PRO A 324 -23.42 3.40 -17.33
CA PRO A 324 -23.13 4.72 -16.78
C PRO A 324 -21.69 5.19 -17.07
N GLU A 325 -20.80 4.25 -17.36
CA GLU A 325 -19.39 4.42 -17.72
C GLU A 325 -18.96 3.39 -18.77
N LEU A 326 -17.82 3.62 -19.43
CA LEU A 326 -17.22 2.67 -20.36
C LEU A 326 -16.33 1.68 -19.60
N CYS A 327 -16.54 0.39 -19.84
CA CYS A 327 -15.68 -0.67 -19.31
C CYS A 327 -14.36 -0.76 -20.09
N MET A 328 -13.29 -1.18 -19.42
CA MET A 328 -12.02 -1.46 -20.06
C MET A 328 -12.03 -2.83 -20.78
N ASP A 329 -11.60 -2.89 -22.04
CA ASP A 329 -11.37 -4.16 -22.74
C ASP A 329 -9.96 -4.71 -22.47
N GLY A 330 -9.72 -5.12 -21.22
CA GLY A 330 -8.45 -5.73 -20.81
C GLY A 330 -8.14 -7.03 -21.58
N GLY A 331 -9.17 -7.76 -22.03
CA GLY A 331 -9.03 -8.96 -22.85
C GLY A 331 -8.39 -8.66 -24.21
N TYR A 332 -8.75 -7.55 -24.83
CA TYR A 332 -8.16 -7.14 -26.11
C TYR A 332 -6.71 -6.66 -25.95
N PHE A 333 -6.37 -5.95 -24.87
CA PHE A 333 -4.98 -5.62 -24.53
C PHE A 333 -4.09 -6.88 -24.51
N PHE A 334 -4.46 -7.89 -23.70
CA PHE A 334 -3.70 -9.15 -23.64
C PHE A 334 -3.67 -9.86 -24.99
N THR A 335 -4.74 -9.80 -25.78
CA THR A 335 -4.79 -10.43 -27.10
C THR A 335 -3.82 -9.77 -28.08
N LEU A 336 -3.75 -8.44 -28.09
CA LEU A 336 -2.78 -7.69 -28.91
C LEU A 336 -1.34 -8.06 -28.54
N GLU A 337 -1.02 -8.07 -27.24
CA GLU A 337 0.30 -8.44 -26.75
C GLU A 337 0.65 -9.90 -27.09
N ASN A 338 -0.24 -10.84 -26.78
CA ASN A 338 0.02 -12.28 -26.93
C ASN A 338 0.14 -12.70 -28.39
N VAL A 339 -0.61 -12.07 -29.30
CA VAL A 339 -0.62 -12.44 -30.71
C VAL A 339 0.44 -11.69 -31.52
N LEU A 340 0.76 -10.44 -31.15
CA LEU A 340 1.62 -9.55 -31.94
C LEU A 340 2.86 -9.05 -31.19
N GLY A 341 2.72 -8.75 -29.89
CA GLY A 341 3.77 -8.14 -29.05
C GLY A 341 4.90 -9.09 -28.64
N ARG A 342 4.60 -10.38 -28.44
CA ARG A 342 5.58 -11.40 -28.03
C ARG A 342 6.56 -11.81 -29.14
N ASN A 343 7.61 -12.51 -28.76
CA ASN A 343 8.54 -13.17 -29.69
C ASN A 343 7.80 -14.18 -30.57
N ALA A 344 8.24 -14.33 -31.83
CA ALA A 344 7.51 -15.09 -32.85
C ALA A 344 7.20 -16.55 -32.46
N ASP A 345 8.06 -17.18 -31.66
CA ASP A 345 7.93 -18.55 -31.15
C ASP A 345 6.96 -18.68 -29.96
N LYS A 346 6.56 -17.56 -29.35
CA LYS A 346 5.68 -17.49 -28.16
C LYS A 346 4.33 -16.84 -28.44
N ARG A 347 4.00 -16.60 -29.71
CA ARG A 347 2.76 -15.94 -30.11
C ARG A 347 1.58 -16.90 -30.12
N ASP A 348 0.44 -16.38 -29.68
CA ASP A 348 -0.85 -17.06 -29.83
C ASP A 348 -1.33 -17.06 -31.29
N SER A 349 -2.37 -17.84 -31.55
CA SER A 349 -3.03 -17.89 -32.85
C SER A 349 -3.52 -16.51 -33.29
N ILE A 350 -3.22 -16.12 -34.54
CA ILE A 350 -3.66 -14.83 -35.09
C ILE A 350 -5.18 -14.68 -35.13
N ASN A 351 -5.91 -15.79 -35.09
CA ASN A 351 -7.37 -15.80 -35.04
C ASN A 351 -7.92 -15.14 -33.78
N ASN A 352 -7.17 -15.15 -32.68
CA ASN A 352 -7.64 -14.58 -31.42
C ASN A 352 -7.95 -13.08 -31.56
N LEU A 353 -7.27 -12.36 -32.46
CA LEU A 353 -7.55 -10.95 -32.77
C LEU A 353 -8.98 -10.69 -33.29
N VAL A 354 -9.66 -11.72 -33.79
CA VAL A 354 -11.01 -11.61 -34.35
C VAL A 354 -12.08 -11.72 -33.26
N THR A 355 -11.83 -12.54 -32.22
CA THR A 355 -12.88 -12.98 -31.28
C THR A 355 -12.56 -12.73 -29.80
N ASN A 356 -11.29 -12.57 -29.42
CA ASN A 356 -10.88 -12.42 -28.01
C ASN A 356 -10.83 -10.94 -27.63
N SER A 357 -12.01 -10.36 -27.51
CA SER A 357 -12.29 -8.98 -27.10
C SER A 357 -13.73 -8.97 -26.57
N ILE A 358 -14.12 -7.92 -25.86
CA ILE A 358 -15.52 -7.67 -25.53
C ILE A 358 -16.41 -7.68 -26.79
N VAL A 359 -15.83 -7.29 -27.94
CA VAL A 359 -16.52 -7.25 -29.24
C VAL A 359 -15.94 -8.27 -30.21
N ASN A 360 -16.81 -9.16 -30.71
CA ASN A 360 -16.47 -10.05 -31.82
C ASN A 360 -16.52 -9.29 -33.16
N ARG A 361 -15.40 -9.29 -33.89
CA ARG A 361 -15.25 -8.52 -35.13
C ARG A 361 -15.19 -9.39 -36.38
N ALA A 362 -15.55 -10.67 -36.29
CA ALA A 362 -15.63 -11.56 -37.46
C ALA A 362 -16.60 -11.00 -38.51
N ASN A 363 -17.77 -10.54 -38.07
CA ASN A 363 -18.75 -9.85 -38.90
C ASN A 363 -19.59 -8.91 -38.04
N ASN A 364 -19.10 -7.69 -37.83
CA ASN A 364 -19.72 -6.68 -36.99
C ASN A 364 -20.42 -5.61 -37.84
N VAL A 365 -21.73 -5.78 -38.01
CA VAL A 365 -22.57 -4.99 -38.93
C VAL A 365 -23.69 -4.23 -38.20
N THR A 366 -23.69 -4.26 -36.87
CA THR A 366 -24.76 -3.72 -36.02
C THR A 366 -24.31 -2.49 -35.25
N GLU A 367 -25.27 -1.66 -34.83
CA GLU A 367 -25.06 -0.50 -33.95
C GLU A 367 -25.86 -0.68 -32.66
N ASN A 368 -25.42 -0.06 -31.57
CA ASN A 368 -26.07 -0.04 -30.25
C ASN A 368 -26.25 -1.42 -29.58
N THR A 369 -25.53 -2.44 -30.04
CA THR A 369 -25.64 -3.84 -29.59
C THR A 369 -24.46 -4.27 -28.74
N ALA A 370 -23.24 -3.90 -29.15
CA ALA A 370 -22.03 -4.14 -28.39
C ALA A 370 -22.03 -3.37 -27.06
N THR A 371 -21.33 -3.92 -26.05
CA THR A 371 -21.06 -3.20 -24.81
C THR A 371 -20.09 -2.04 -25.10
N PRO A 372 -20.45 -0.79 -24.79
CA PRO A 372 -19.54 0.35 -24.86
C PRO A 372 -18.29 0.10 -24.02
N ASN A 373 -17.13 0.31 -24.61
CA ASN A 373 -15.84 0.01 -23.99
C ASN A 373 -14.77 0.98 -24.47
N TRP A 374 -13.66 1.02 -23.74
CA TRP A 374 -12.40 1.59 -24.20
C TRP A 374 -11.32 0.52 -24.30
N SER A 375 -10.35 0.72 -25.17
CA SER A 375 -9.30 -0.28 -25.47
C SER A 375 -7.95 0.39 -25.71
N PHE A 376 -6.86 -0.30 -25.41
CA PHE A 376 -5.50 0.23 -25.54
C PHE A 376 -4.49 -0.82 -25.98
N VAL A 377 -3.32 -0.37 -26.42
CA VAL A 377 -2.15 -1.23 -26.73
C VAL A 377 -1.26 -1.40 -25.49
N THR A 378 -1.00 -0.31 -24.79
CA THR A 378 -0.27 -0.23 -23.51
C THR A 378 -0.69 1.06 -22.82
N ASN A 379 -0.32 1.24 -21.56
CA ASN A 379 -0.54 2.48 -20.80
C ASN A 379 0.65 2.73 -19.85
N HIS A 380 0.55 3.76 -18.99
CA HIS A 380 1.60 4.10 -18.01
C HIS A 380 1.95 2.95 -17.05
N ASP A 381 0.97 2.13 -16.71
CA ASP A 381 1.09 1.09 -15.70
C ASP A 381 1.72 -0.19 -16.26
N GLN A 382 1.32 -0.58 -17.47
CA GLN A 382 1.99 -1.66 -18.21
C GLN A 382 3.44 -1.28 -18.53
N ARG A 383 3.72 -0.01 -18.85
CA ARG A 383 5.10 0.45 -19.03
C ARG A 383 5.91 0.40 -17.74
N LYS A 384 5.34 0.86 -16.61
CA LYS A 384 5.96 0.74 -15.28
C LYS A 384 6.34 -0.70 -14.97
N ASN A 385 5.42 -1.64 -15.20
CA ASN A 385 5.65 -3.06 -14.95
C ASN A 385 6.81 -3.60 -15.80
N LEU A 386 6.88 -3.24 -17.08
CA LEU A 386 7.98 -3.63 -17.96
C LEU A 386 9.33 -3.07 -17.48
N ILE A 387 9.40 -1.79 -17.09
CA ILE A 387 10.65 -1.19 -16.60
C ILE A 387 11.10 -1.85 -15.30
N ASN A 388 10.17 -2.11 -14.38
CA ASN A 388 10.47 -2.85 -13.14
C ASN A 388 10.99 -4.26 -13.43
N GLN A 389 10.45 -4.94 -14.44
CA GLN A 389 10.95 -6.24 -14.88
C GLN A 389 12.40 -6.12 -15.39
N ILE A 390 12.72 -5.11 -16.20
CA ILE A 390 14.09 -4.89 -16.69
C ILE A 390 15.07 -4.67 -15.53
N ILE A 391 14.68 -3.88 -14.51
CA ILE A 391 15.47 -3.66 -13.29
C ILE A 391 15.73 -4.99 -12.60
N SER A 392 14.68 -5.79 -12.39
CA SER A 392 14.77 -7.09 -11.72
C SER A 392 15.68 -8.07 -12.47
N ASP A 393 15.47 -8.25 -13.77
CA ASP A 393 16.21 -9.20 -14.61
C ASP A 393 17.70 -8.88 -14.74
N ASN A 394 18.08 -7.60 -14.60
CA ASN A 394 19.47 -7.13 -14.77
C ASN A 394 20.12 -6.67 -13.46
N HIS A 395 19.40 -6.69 -12.33
CA HIS A 395 19.85 -6.22 -11.01
C HIS A 395 20.37 -4.78 -11.02
N TYR A 396 19.69 -3.88 -11.73
CA TYR A 396 20.08 -2.47 -11.80
C TYR A 396 19.79 -1.73 -10.49
N GLU A 397 20.71 -0.83 -10.11
CA GLU A 397 20.56 0.03 -8.92
C GLU A 397 19.75 1.29 -9.18
N HIS A 398 19.79 1.82 -10.41
CA HIS A 398 18.98 2.97 -10.78
C HIS A 398 18.04 2.65 -11.96
N THR A 399 16.96 3.42 -12.03
CA THR A 399 15.92 3.24 -13.04
C THR A 399 16.40 3.67 -14.44
N GLN A 400 17.42 4.53 -14.53
CA GLN A 400 17.90 5.06 -15.80
C GLN A 400 18.54 3.96 -16.67
N GLU A 401 19.28 3.02 -16.07
CA GLU A 401 19.90 1.90 -16.78
C GLU A 401 18.83 1.00 -17.43
N ALA A 402 17.70 0.81 -16.74
CA ALA A 402 16.58 0.07 -17.30
C ALA A 402 15.92 0.80 -18.48
N TRP A 403 15.83 2.13 -18.43
CA TRP A 403 15.35 2.94 -19.54
C TRP A 403 16.30 2.95 -20.74
N ASP A 404 17.60 3.09 -20.49
CA ASP A 404 18.62 3.01 -21.54
C ASP A 404 18.58 1.64 -22.22
N LYS A 405 18.41 0.56 -21.43
CA LYS A 405 18.22 -0.80 -21.92
C LYS A 405 16.92 -0.92 -22.72
N PHE A 406 15.81 -0.37 -22.24
CA PHE A 406 14.53 -0.38 -22.93
C PHE A 406 14.63 0.29 -24.31
N TYR A 407 15.17 1.50 -24.41
CA TYR A 407 15.28 2.21 -25.69
C TYR A 407 16.27 1.55 -26.65
N ALA A 408 17.40 1.05 -26.15
CA ALA A 408 18.33 0.27 -26.95
C ALA A 408 17.69 -1.03 -27.48
N ASP A 409 16.81 -1.65 -26.70
CA ASP A 409 16.06 -2.84 -27.09
C ASP A 409 14.91 -2.52 -28.05
N GLN A 410 14.19 -1.42 -27.82
CA GLN A 410 13.11 -0.91 -28.68
C GLN A 410 13.60 -0.67 -30.11
N ALA A 411 14.85 -0.23 -30.30
CA ALA A 411 15.44 -0.03 -31.62
C ALA A 411 15.84 -1.32 -32.36
N LYS A 412 15.82 -2.49 -31.70
CA LYS A 412 16.21 -3.77 -32.31
C LYS A 412 15.08 -4.42 -33.10
N THR A 413 15.46 -5.25 -34.05
CA THR A 413 14.55 -6.17 -34.75
C THR A 413 14.10 -7.33 -33.85
N ASP A 414 15.04 -7.96 -33.16
CA ASP A 414 14.77 -9.00 -32.16
C ASP A 414 14.84 -8.35 -30.78
N LYS A 415 13.65 -8.14 -30.20
CA LYS A 415 13.48 -7.42 -28.93
C LYS A 415 13.44 -8.40 -27.78
N GLN A 416 14.10 -8.06 -26.68
CA GLN A 416 14.07 -8.85 -25.45
C GLN A 416 12.94 -8.40 -24.52
N TYR A 417 12.66 -7.10 -24.49
CA TYR A 417 11.77 -6.45 -23.53
C TYR A 417 10.69 -5.62 -24.21
N ALA A 418 11.07 -4.77 -25.17
CA ALA A 418 10.08 -3.95 -25.87
C ALA A 418 9.15 -4.83 -26.73
N GLN A 419 7.87 -4.47 -26.81
CA GLN A 419 6.91 -5.22 -27.59
C GLN A 419 7.22 -5.16 -29.10
N HIS A 420 7.01 -6.28 -29.78
CA HIS A 420 7.05 -6.35 -31.24
C HIS A 420 5.77 -5.79 -31.85
N ASN A 421 5.82 -5.45 -33.16
CA ASN A 421 4.63 -5.13 -33.96
C ASN A 421 3.75 -4.00 -33.42
N LEU A 422 4.30 -3.05 -32.64
CA LEU A 422 3.52 -1.97 -32.02
C LEU A 422 2.69 -1.17 -33.06
N PRO A 423 3.21 -0.79 -34.24
CA PRO A 423 2.39 -0.15 -35.28
C PRO A 423 1.24 -1.02 -35.80
N ALA A 424 1.39 -2.35 -35.83
CA ALA A 424 0.32 -3.25 -36.26
C ALA A 424 -0.77 -3.39 -35.19
N GLN A 425 -0.39 -3.37 -33.92
CA GLN A 425 -1.32 -3.32 -32.79
C GLN A 425 -2.17 -2.04 -32.85
N TYR A 426 -1.53 -0.88 -33.03
CA TYR A 426 -2.23 0.41 -33.22
C TYR A 426 -3.08 0.45 -34.49
N ALA A 427 -2.65 -0.16 -35.60
CA ALA A 427 -3.45 -0.20 -36.82
C ALA A 427 -4.77 -0.95 -36.63
N LEU A 428 -4.77 -2.04 -35.84
CA LEU A 428 -5.99 -2.74 -35.47
C LEU A 428 -6.82 -1.91 -34.49
N LEU A 429 -6.23 -1.43 -33.39
CA LEU A 429 -6.93 -0.62 -32.39
C LEU A 429 -7.64 0.58 -33.01
N LEU A 430 -6.93 1.37 -33.84
CA LEU A 430 -7.45 2.60 -34.44
C LEU A 430 -8.42 2.36 -35.61
N SER A 431 -8.56 1.12 -36.10
CA SER A 431 -9.52 0.76 -37.15
C SER A 431 -10.72 -0.04 -36.64
N ASN A 432 -10.67 -0.56 -35.42
CA ASN A 432 -11.74 -1.34 -34.83
C ASN A 432 -13.05 -0.54 -34.68
N LYS A 433 -14.17 -1.21 -34.95
CA LYS A 433 -15.53 -0.76 -34.62
C LYS A 433 -15.85 -1.15 -33.17
N ASP A 434 -16.77 -0.40 -32.56
CA ASP A 434 -17.35 -0.60 -31.24
C ASP A 434 -16.29 -0.56 -30.13
N THR A 435 -15.50 0.51 -30.14
CA THR A 435 -14.52 0.81 -29.08
C THR A 435 -14.06 2.26 -29.15
N VAL A 436 -13.82 2.86 -27.99
CA VAL A 436 -13.06 4.11 -27.86
C VAL A 436 -11.58 3.76 -27.67
N PRO A 437 -10.71 3.93 -28.68
CA PRO A 437 -9.30 3.62 -28.56
C PRO A 437 -8.56 4.66 -27.72
N GLN A 438 -7.62 4.20 -26.91
CA GLN A 438 -6.66 5.02 -26.18
C GLN A 438 -5.27 4.91 -26.81
N VAL A 439 -4.63 6.06 -27.01
CA VAL A 439 -3.24 6.19 -27.47
C VAL A 439 -2.36 6.64 -26.31
N TYR A 440 -1.24 5.95 -26.10
CA TYR A 440 -0.33 6.21 -24.99
C TYR A 440 0.75 7.24 -25.35
N TYR A 441 0.97 8.22 -24.47
CA TYR A 441 2.06 9.19 -24.58
C TYR A 441 3.41 8.55 -24.90
N GLY A 442 3.80 7.50 -24.17
CA GLY A 442 5.12 6.88 -24.28
C GLY A 442 5.38 6.13 -25.59
N ASP A 443 4.33 5.89 -26.38
CA ASP A 443 4.46 5.35 -27.73
C ASP A 443 4.61 6.45 -28.78
N LEU A 444 4.27 7.71 -28.44
CA LEU A 444 4.49 8.88 -29.29
C LEU A 444 5.78 9.64 -28.94
N TYR A 445 6.17 9.69 -27.68
CA TYR A 445 7.29 10.49 -27.20
C TYR A 445 8.21 9.70 -26.26
N ASN A 446 9.46 10.15 -26.13
CA ASN A 446 10.40 9.61 -25.16
C ASN A 446 9.94 9.98 -23.74
N GLU A 447 9.78 8.97 -22.90
CA GLU A 447 9.22 9.05 -21.55
C GLU A 447 10.22 9.58 -20.51
N THR A 448 11.50 9.65 -20.86
CA THR A 448 12.57 10.13 -19.98
C THR A 448 13.09 11.52 -20.36
N ASP A 449 12.53 12.14 -21.41
CA ASP A 449 12.85 13.51 -21.81
C ASP A 449 11.74 14.49 -21.39
N GLN A 450 12.01 15.80 -21.47
CA GLN A 450 11.00 16.83 -21.18
C GLN A 450 9.74 16.63 -22.05
N TYR A 451 8.59 17.06 -21.54
CA TYR A 451 7.29 16.78 -22.15
C TYR A 451 7.24 17.10 -23.66
N MET A 452 6.91 16.11 -24.50
CA MET A 452 6.80 16.18 -25.97
C MET A 452 8.09 16.55 -26.72
N LYS A 453 9.25 16.60 -26.04
CA LYS A 453 10.50 17.09 -26.63
C LYS A 453 11.07 16.16 -27.69
N THR A 454 11.12 14.86 -27.41
CA THR A 454 11.69 13.86 -28.31
C THR A 454 10.60 12.89 -28.75
N LYS A 455 10.37 12.79 -30.05
CA LYS A 455 9.43 11.83 -30.64
C LYS A 455 9.97 10.40 -30.52
N SER A 456 9.09 9.44 -30.27
CA SER A 456 9.43 8.02 -30.34
C SER A 456 9.72 7.61 -31.79
N MET A 457 10.38 6.47 -31.98
CA MET A 457 10.58 5.91 -33.30
C MET A 457 9.27 5.55 -34.02
N TYR A 458 8.17 5.37 -33.29
CA TYR A 458 6.85 4.98 -33.80
C TYR A 458 5.93 6.17 -34.10
N TYR A 459 6.33 7.39 -33.73
CA TYR A 459 5.50 8.60 -33.82
C TYR A 459 4.82 8.76 -35.20
N ASP A 460 5.58 8.67 -36.28
CA ASP A 460 5.02 8.92 -37.62
C ASP A 460 4.02 7.84 -38.05
N ALA A 461 4.27 6.57 -37.70
CA ALA A 461 3.37 5.48 -38.02
C ALA A 461 2.05 5.61 -37.24
N ILE A 462 2.11 5.86 -35.94
CA ILE A 462 0.93 5.98 -35.09
C ILE A 462 0.14 7.25 -35.45
N THR A 463 0.80 8.40 -35.59
CA THR A 463 0.09 9.65 -35.96
C THR A 463 -0.50 9.61 -37.36
N THR A 464 0.08 8.85 -38.29
CA THR A 464 -0.52 8.56 -39.60
C THR A 464 -1.83 7.78 -39.44
N LEU A 465 -1.85 6.74 -38.59
CA LEU A 465 -3.06 5.95 -38.31
C LEU A 465 -4.13 6.79 -37.61
N MET A 466 -3.75 7.62 -36.63
CA MET A 466 -4.65 8.51 -35.91
C MET A 466 -5.37 9.48 -36.87
N LYS A 467 -4.62 10.13 -37.77
CA LYS A 467 -5.19 11.01 -38.80
C LYS A 467 -6.10 10.22 -39.75
N ALA A 468 -5.67 9.04 -40.17
CA ALA A 468 -6.44 8.20 -41.08
C ALA A 468 -7.74 7.67 -40.46
N ARG A 469 -7.77 7.47 -39.14
CA ARG A 469 -9.00 7.14 -38.40
C ARG A 469 -10.07 8.18 -38.66
N ARG A 470 -9.77 9.46 -38.41
CA ARG A 470 -10.69 10.57 -38.70
C ARG A 470 -11.06 10.64 -40.18
N THR A 471 -10.13 10.40 -41.09
CA THR A 471 -10.37 10.58 -42.52
C THR A 471 -11.13 9.43 -43.19
N PHE A 472 -10.99 8.19 -42.70
CA PHE A 472 -11.45 7.00 -43.42
C PHE A 472 -12.24 5.99 -42.59
N VAL A 473 -12.06 5.93 -41.26
CA VAL A 473 -12.60 4.83 -40.45
C VAL A 473 -14.06 5.11 -40.06
N ASN A 474 -14.99 4.39 -40.68
CA ASN A 474 -16.41 4.34 -40.32
C ASN A 474 -17.04 3.07 -40.97
N GLY A 475 -18.33 2.83 -40.74
CA GLY A 475 -19.08 1.70 -41.28
C GLY A 475 -18.88 0.40 -40.50
N GLY A 476 -19.53 -0.65 -40.97
CA GLY A 476 -19.36 -1.99 -40.41
C GLY A 476 -17.95 -2.54 -40.58
N GLN A 477 -17.68 -3.63 -39.88
CA GLN A 477 -16.36 -4.26 -39.85
C GLN A 477 -16.43 -5.77 -40.14
N THR A 478 -15.44 -6.26 -40.87
CA THR A 478 -15.16 -7.70 -40.98
C THR A 478 -13.67 -7.95 -40.77
N MET A 479 -13.32 -8.75 -39.78
CA MET A 479 -11.98 -9.29 -39.59
C MET A 479 -11.95 -10.74 -40.08
N THR A 480 -11.23 -10.96 -41.17
CA THR A 480 -11.15 -12.25 -41.87
C THR A 480 -9.80 -12.90 -41.65
N LYS A 481 -9.80 -14.18 -41.24
CA LYS A 481 -8.62 -15.04 -41.31
C LYS A 481 -8.28 -15.33 -42.78
N LEU A 482 -7.12 -14.90 -43.23
CA LEU A 482 -6.62 -15.20 -44.57
C LEU A 482 -5.83 -16.52 -44.58
N ASN A 483 -5.00 -16.74 -43.56
CA ASN A 483 -4.31 -18.00 -43.28
C ASN A 483 -3.93 -18.08 -41.78
N ASN A 484 -3.09 -19.04 -41.38
CA ASN A 484 -2.73 -19.23 -39.96
C ASN A 484 -1.88 -18.10 -39.35
N ASN A 485 -1.29 -17.25 -40.18
CA ASN A 485 -0.37 -16.18 -39.74
C ASN A 485 -0.77 -14.80 -40.28
N LEU A 486 -1.97 -14.66 -40.85
CA LEU A 486 -2.40 -13.46 -41.55
C LEU A 486 -3.91 -13.23 -41.43
N ILE A 487 -4.28 -12.01 -41.07
CA ILE A 487 -5.66 -11.52 -41.04
C ILE A 487 -5.80 -10.25 -41.88
N ALA A 488 -7.03 -9.96 -42.29
CA ALA A 488 -7.42 -8.66 -42.81
C ALA A 488 -8.64 -8.13 -42.06
N SER A 489 -8.52 -6.92 -41.53
CA SER A 489 -9.61 -6.13 -40.95
C SER A 489 -10.07 -5.10 -41.97
N VAL A 490 -11.35 -5.14 -42.35
CA VAL A 490 -11.96 -4.19 -43.27
C VAL A 490 -13.02 -3.37 -42.54
N ARG A 491 -12.92 -2.05 -42.65
CA ARG A 491 -14.00 -1.10 -42.39
C ARG A 491 -14.58 -0.66 -43.73
N TYR A 492 -15.90 -0.76 -43.88
CA TYR A 492 -16.55 -0.57 -45.18
C TYR A 492 -16.85 0.89 -45.53
N GLY A 493 -16.62 1.86 -44.64
CA GLY A 493 -16.87 3.27 -44.93
C GLY A 493 -18.21 3.78 -44.42
N LYS A 494 -18.32 5.12 -44.31
CA LYS A 494 -19.48 5.80 -43.69
C LYS A 494 -20.76 5.44 -44.44
N GLY A 495 -21.78 4.96 -43.70
CA GLY A 495 -23.05 4.55 -44.28
C GLY A 495 -23.02 3.22 -45.04
N VAL A 496 -21.94 2.43 -44.93
CA VAL A 496 -21.80 1.08 -45.50
C VAL A 496 -21.72 0.05 -44.36
N SER A 497 -22.72 -0.81 -44.25
CA SER A 497 -22.84 -1.77 -43.16
C SER A 497 -22.03 -3.06 -43.38
N ASP A 498 -21.99 -3.59 -44.59
CA ASP A 498 -21.27 -4.82 -44.93
C ASP A 498 -20.79 -4.82 -46.40
N ALA A 499 -20.12 -5.92 -46.80
CA ALA A 499 -19.56 -6.05 -48.14
C ALA A 499 -20.59 -6.04 -49.29
N SER A 500 -21.87 -6.29 -49.01
CA SER A 500 -22.94 -6.31 -50.01
C SER A 500 -23.70 -4.98 -50.12
N ASP A 501 -23.49 -4.09 -49.16
CA ASP A 501 -24.09 -2.76 -49.11
C ASP A 501 -23.46 -1.81 -50.14
N LYS A 502 -24.29 -0.98 -50.77
CA LYS A 502 -23.88 0.01 -51.77
C LYS A 502 -23.59 1.39 -51.17
N GLY A 503 -23.87 1.57 -49.88
CA GLY A 503 -23.64 2.80 -49.15
C GLY A 503 -24.82 3.77 -49.21
N THR A 504 -25.02 4.49 -48.11
CA THR A 504 -26.10 5.49 -47.95
C THR A 504 -25.57 6.92 -47.76
N ASP A 505 -24.29 7.09 -47.44
CA ASP A 505 -23.64 8.39 -47.28
C ASP A 505 -22.90 8.84 -48.54
N SER A 506 -22.80 10.14 -48.76
CA SER A 506 -21.96 10.76 -49.80
C SER A 506 -20.47 10.33 -49.72
N LEU A 507 -19.98 10.02 -48.52
CA LEU A 507 -18.61 9.57 -48.26
C LEU A 507 -18.45 8.06 -48.33
N SER A 508 -19.52 7.29 -48.58
CA SER A 508 -19.49 5.81 -48.60
C SER A 508 -18.33 5.29 -49.44
N ARG A 509 -18.16 5.84 -50.65
CA ARG A 509 -17.14 5.41 -51.61
C ARG A 509 -15.73 5.83 -51.18
N THR A 510 -15.55 7.03 -50.67
CA THR A 510 -14.21 7.59 -50.38
C THR A 510 -13.72 7.33 -48.96
N THR A 511 -14.49 6.60 -48.14
CA THR A 511 -14.11 6.18 -46.78
C THR A 511 -14.03 4.65 -46.71
N GLY A 512 -13.65 4.10 -45.57
CA GLY A 512 -13.30 2.69 -45.44
C GLY A 512 -11.80 2.47 -45.43
N MET A 513 -11.38 1.33 -44.88
CA MET A 513 -9.97 1.00 -44.64
C MET A 513 -9.77 -0.50 -44.62
N ALA A 514 -8.69 -0.98 -45.22
CA ALA A 514 -8.19 -2.34 -45.02
C ALA A 514 -6.89 -2.33 -44.24
N VAL A 515 -6.85 -3.06 -43.13
CA VAL A 515 -5.66 -3.30 -42.32
C VAL A 515 -5.31 -4.78 -42.41
N ILE A 516 -4.13 -5.08 -42.97
CA ILE A 516 -3.65 -6.44 -43.16
C ILE A 516 -2.48 -6.65 -42.21
N VAL A 517 -2.64 -7.61 -41.29
CA VAL A 517 -1.66 -7.89 -40.24
C VAL A 517 -1.27 -9.35 -40.29
N GLY A 518 0.03 -9.60 -40.29
CA GLY A 518 0.60 -10.93 -40.15
C GLY A 518 1.59 -10.99 -38.99
N ASN A 519 1.69 -12.16 -38.37
CA ASN A 519 2.50 -12.36 -37.17
C ASN A 519 3.63 -13.39 -37.37
N ASN A 520 3.96 -13.73 -38.62
CA ASN A 520 5.08 -14.59 -38.97
C ASN A 520 6.12 -13.84 -39.85
N PRO A 521 7.33 -13.55 -39.34
CA PRO A 521 8.36 -12.81 -40.08
C PRO A 521 8.95 -13.58 -41.27
N THR A 522 8.73 -14.89 -41.35
CA THR A 522 9.26 -15.77 -42.42
C THR A 522 8.18 -16.21 -43.42
N MET A 523 6.99 -15.60 -43.37
CA MET A 523 5.89 -15.93 -44.28
C MET A 523 6.31 -15.73 -45.75
N SER A 524 6.14 -16.77 -46.57
CA SER A 524 6.40 -16.69 -48.01
C SER A 524 5.53 -15.64 -48.69
N GLU A 525 6.07 -15.03 -49.75
CA GLU A 525 5.32 -14.11 -50.59
C GLU A 525 4.09 -14.80 -51.20
N GLN A 526 2.94 -14.13 -51.13
CA GLN A 526 1.68 -14.62 -51.66
C GLN A 526 0.76 -13.43 -52.00
N VAL A 527 -0.23 -13.67 -52.85
CA VAL A 527 -1.29 -12.69 -53.15
C VAL A 527 -2.55 -13.07 -52.39
N VAL A 528 -3.08 -12.13 -51.60
CA VAL A 528 -4.32 -12.31 -50.84
C VAL A 528 -5.44 -11.43 -51.38
N GLN A 529 -6.68 -11.87 -51.19
CA GLN A 529 -7.88 -11.18 -51.63
C GLN A 529 -8.56 -10.53 -50.43
N ILE A 530 -8.74 -9.21 -50.48
CA ILE A 530 -9.41 -8.43 -49.45
C ILE A 530 -10.74 -7.95 -50.01
N ASN A 531 -11.84 -8.30 -49.35
CA ASN A 531 -13.16 -7.88 -49.79
C ASN A 531 -13.47 -6.48 -49.23
N MET A 532 -13.29 -5.45 -50.06
CA MET A 532 -13.66 -4.08 -49.70
C MET A 532 -15.16 -3.82 -49.84
N GLY A 533 -15.92 -4.73 -50.45
CA GLY A 533 -17.36 -4.59 -50.64
C GLY A 533 -17.77 -3.87 -51.92
N VAL A 534 -19.05 -4.04 -52.31
CA VAL A 534 -19.57 -3.57 -53.60
C VAL A 534 -19.66 -2.05 -53.71
N ALA A 535 -19.77 -1.32 -52.60
CA ALA A 535 -19.64 0.15 -52.57
C ALA A 535 -18.30 0.63 -53.17
N HIS A 536 -17.27 -0.20 -53.02
CA HIS A 536 -15.89 0.05 -53.46
C HIS A 536 -15.52 -0.72 -54.73
N ALA A 537 -16.48 -1.10 -55.57
CA ALA A 537 -16.18 -1.73 -56.86
C ALA A 537 -15.45 -0.77 -57.80
N ASN A 538 -14.41 -1.29 -58.48
CA ASN A 538 -13.57 -0.56 -59.44
C ASN A 538 -12.98 0.74 -58.88
N GLU A 539 -12.58 0.72 -57.62
CA GLU A 539 -12.05 1.85 -56.89
C GLU A 539 -10.55 1.76 -56.70
N GLN A 540 -9.87 2.89 -56.81
CA GLN A 540 -8.45 2.98 -56.57
C GLN A 540 -8.17 3.18 -55.08
N TYR A 541 -7.27 2.36 -54.57
CA TYR A 541 -6.73 2.42 -53.22
C TYR A 541 -5.24 2.76 -53.26
N ARG A 542 -4.79 3.47 -52.24
CA ARG A 542 -3.35 3.70 -51.98
C ARG A 542 -2.96 3.05 -50.67
N SER A 543 -1.72 2.57 -50.60
CA SER A 543 -1.15 2.20 -49.31
C SER A 543 -0.87 3.45 -48.48
N LEU A 544 -1.37 3.45 -47.26
CA LEU A 544 -1.07 4.43 -46.23
C LEU A 544 0.15 4.01 -45.42
N ILE A 545 0.23 2.73 -45.03
CA ILE A 545 1.38 2.12 -44.35
C ILE A 545 1.74 0.84 -45.07
N ASN A 546 3.03 0.59 -45.30
CA ASN A 546 3.53 -0.70 -45.81
C ASN A 546 4.81 -1.12 -45.09
N SER A 547 4.93 -2.43 -44.87
CA SER A 547 6.18 -3.05 -44.43
C SER A 547 7.24 -3.03 -45.53
N THR A 548 8.47 -2.76 -45.13
CA THR A 548 9.66 -2.83 -45.98
C THR A 548 10.74 -3.64 -45.26
N ASP A 549 11.81 -4.02 -45.96
CA ASP A 549 12.91 -4.78 -45.35
C ASP A 549 13.59 -3.99 -44.21
N ASN A 550 13.53 -2.64 -44.22
CA ASN A 550 14.20 -1.78 -43.24
C ASN A 550 13.26 -1.05 -42.25
N GLY A 551 11.94 -1.24 -42.35
CA GLY A 551 10.99 -0.51 -41.50
C GLY A 551 9.60 -0.39 -42.13
N LEU A 552 8.98 0.78 -41.99
CA LEU A 552 7.67 1.10 -42.57
C LEU A 552 7.78 2.29 -43.53
N THR A 553 6.95 2.28 -44.57
CA THR A 553 6.54 3.53 -45.23
C THR A 553 5.23 4.02 -44.62
N TYR A 554 5.00 5.33 -44.64
CA TYR A 554 3.80 5.97 -44.12
C TYR A 554 3.46 7.25 -44.88
N ASP A 555 2.27 7.80 -44.66
CA ASP A 555 1.71 9.00 -45.31
C ASP A 555 1.70 8.94 -46.85
N GLY A 556 1.65 7.73 -47.41
CA GLY A 556 1.74 7.52 -48.85
C GLY A 556 3.13 7.76 -49.45
N MET A 557 4.19 7.91 -48.64
CA MET A 557 5.56 7.83 -49.16
C MET A 557 5.79 6.45 -49.77
N GLY A 558 6.15 6.41 -51.05
CA GLY A 558 6.27 5.14 -51.80
C GLY A 558 4.93 4.44 -52.11
N SER A 559 3.81 5.20 -52.16
CA SER A 559 2.45 4.68 -52.42
C SER A 559 2.40 3.70 -53.59
N ALA A 560 2.17 2.43 -53.28
CA ALA A 560 1.62 1.49 -54.25
C ALA A 560 0.13 1.81 -54.43
N PHE A 561 -0.33 1.83 -55.68
CA PHE A 561 -1.74 1.97 -56.03
C PHE A 561 -2.27 0.62 -56.48
N LEU A 562 -3.46 0.27 -56.00
CA LEU A 562 -4.18 -0.91 -56.42
C LEU A 562 -5.61 -0.52 -56.76
N THR A 563 -6.25 -1.29 -57.62
CA THR A 563 -7.65 -1.07 -57.99
C THR A 563 -8.44 -2.32 -57.64
N THR A 564 -9.54 -2.16 -56.93
CA THR A 564 -10.47 -3.27 -56.68
C THR A 564 -11.10 -3.74 -58.00
N ASP A 565 -11.45 -5.02 -58.07
CA ASP A 565 -12.22 -5.51 -59.23
C ASP A 565 -13.69 -5.07 -59.18
N SER A 566 -14.49 -5.54 -60.14
CA SER A 566 -15.93 -5.22 -60.23
C SER A 566 -16.77 -5.76 -59.07
N LYS A 567 -16.20 -6.57 -58.18
CA LYS A 567 -16.84 -7.06 -56.95
C LYS A 567 -16.30 -6.36 -55.70
N GLY A 568 -15.42 -5.38 -55.84
CA GLY A 568 -14.79 -4.71 -54.70
C GLY A 568 -13.64 -5.50 -54.07
N ILE A 569 -13.05 -6.48 -54.78
CA ILE A 569 -11.94 -7.27 -54.23
C ILE A 569 -10.60 -6.59 -54.54
N LEU A 570 -9.85 -6.23 -53.49
CA LEU A 570 -8.48 -5.73 -53.57
C LEU A 570 -7.49 -6.92 -53.50
N ARG A 571 -6.52 -6.99 -54.41
CA ARG A 571 -5.51 -8.07 -54.42
C ARG A 571 -4.17 -7.51 -53.96
N VAL A 572 -3.71 -7.92 -52.78
CA VAL A 572 -2.50 -7.39 -52.15
C VAL A 572 -1.43 -8.48 -52.10
N THR A 573 -0.20 -8.14 -52.50
CA THR A 573 0.96 -9.02 -52.34
C THR A 573 1.53 -8.83 -50.94
N VAL A 574 1.69 -9.92 -50.21
CA VAL A 574 2.12 -9.93 -48.80
C VAL A 574 3.27 -10.91 -48.62
N LYS A 575 4.26 -10.57 -47.79
CA LYS A 575 5.36 -11.46 -47.37
C LYS A 575 5.75 -11.14 -45.92
N GLY A 576 6.48 -12.02 -45.25
CA GLY A 576 7.02 -11.76 -43.93
C GLY A 576 8.17 -10.75 -43.97
N TYR A 577 8.24 -9.89 -42.96
CA TYR A 577 9.31 -8.94 -42.70
C TYR A 577 9.79 -9.07 -41.25
N SER A 578 11.06 -8.74 -41.04
CA SER A 578 11.67 -8.68 -39.72
C SER A 578 12.55 -7.44 -39.64
N ASN A 579 12.03 -6.39 -39.02
CA ASN A 579 12.71 -5.12 -38.77
C ASN A 579 12.24 -4.56 -37.40
N PRO A 580 12.78 -3.43 -36.91
CA PRO A 580 12.41 -2.90 -35.60
C PRO A 580 10.94 -2.50 -35.41
N TYR A 581 10.19 -2.28 -36.49
CA TYR A 581 8.78 -1.88 -36.45
C TYR A 581 7.83 -3.06 -36.60
N VAL A 582 8.21 -4.02 -37.44
CA VAL A 582 7.38 -5.16 -37.84
C VAL A 582 8.20 -6.43 -37.81
N ASN A 583 7.69 -7.42 -37.09
CA ASN A 583 8.16 -8.80 -37.07
C ASN A 583 6.97 -9.69 -37.48
N GLY A 584 6.70 -9.76 -38.77
CA GLY A 584 5.42 -10.19 -39.33
C GLY A 584 5.10 -9.46 -40.63
N TYR A 585 3.89 -8.93 -40.76
CA TYR A 585 3.50 -8.08 -41.88
C TYR A 585 2.51 -7.01 -41.42
N LEU A 586 2.63 -5.81 -41.97
CA LEU A 586 1.66 -4.74 -41.83
C LEU A 586 1.51 -4.01 -43.16
N SER A 587 0.27 -3.89 -43.63
CA SER A 587 -0.10 -2.85 -44.60
C SER A 587 -1.48 -2.30 -44.33
N VAL A 588 -1.66 -1.00 -44.57
CA VAL A 588 -2.92 -0.29 -44.44
C VAL A 588 -3.27 0.36 -45.78
N TRP A 589 -4.48 0.13 -46.27
CA TRP A 589 -4.96 0.61 -47.56
C TRP A 589 -6.22 1.44 -47.39
N VAL A 590 -6.26 2.59 -48.05
CA VAL A 590 -7.38 3.55 -48.01
C VAL A 590 -7.75 4.00 -49.42
N PRO A 591 -9.02 4.40 -49.67
CA PRO A 591 -9.42 4.97 -50.95
C PRO A 591 -8.57 6.18 -51.33
N VAL A 592 -8.33 6.36 -52.63
CA VAL A 592 -7.71 7.58 -53.15
C VAL A 592 -8.75 8.69 -53.16
N ILE A 593 -8.45 9.78 -52.45
CA ILE A 593 -9.34 10.93 -52.32
C ILE A 593 -8.69 12.20 -52.89
N SER A 594 -9.50 13.12 -53.39
CA SER A 594 -9.08 14.48 -53.71
C SER A 594 -9.48 15.43 -52.58
N GLY A 595 -8.51 16.02 -51.89
CA GLY A 595 -8.75 16.99 -50.82
C GLY A 595 -8.91 16.36 -49.43
N THR A 596 -9.57 17.09 -48.53
CA THR A 596 -9.77 16.72 -47.12
C THR A 596 -11.19 16.26 -46.87
N GLN A 597 -11.38 15.25 -46.02
CA GLN A 597 -12.69 14.76 -45.58
C GLN A 597 -12.64 14.31 -44.11
N ASN A 598 -13.81 14.16 -43.50
CA ASN A 598 -13.99 13.60 -42.16
C ASN A 598 -15.03 12.48 -42.21
N ALA A 599 -14.62 11.26 -41.86
CA ALA A 599 -15.46 10.07 -41.81
C ALA A 599 -16.18 9.91 -40.47
N GLN A 600 -15.89 10.72 -39.45
CA GLN A 600 -16.53 10.64 -38.14
C GLN A 600 -18.05 10.90 -38.24
N THR A 601 -18.80 10.31 -37.32
CA THR A 601 -20.23 10.55 -37.13
C THR A 601 -20.39 11.41 -35.88
N ASN A 602 -21.06 12.55 -35.97
CA ASN A 602 -21.37 13.36 -34.80
C ASN A 602 -22.50 12.71 -33.99
N ALA A 603 -22.53 12.98 -32.68
CA ALA A 603 -23.56 12.42 -31.81
C ALA A 603 -25.00 12.86 -32.17
N GLN A 604 -25.17 14.00 -32.86
CA GLN A 604 -26.47 14.47 -33.36
C GLN A 604 -26.96 13.65 -34.57
N GLU A 605 -26.07 12.93 -35.25
CA GLU A 605 -26.41 12.09 -36.42
C GLU A 605 -26.93 10.71 -36.00
N VAL A 606 -26.75 10.29 -34.74
CA VAL A 606 -27.21 8.99 -34.23
C VAL A 606 -28.49 9.10 -33.42
N HIS A 607 -29.26 8.02 -33.37
CA HIS A 607 -30.44 7.96 -32.53
C HIS A 607 -30.08 7.78 -31.06
N ASN A 608 -30.77 8.53 -30.21
CA ASN A 608 -30.72 8.34 -28.77
C ASN A 608 -31.24 6.94 -28.39
N VAL A 609 -30.51 6.27 -27.50
CA VAL A 609 -30.88 4.95 -26.98
C VAL A 609 -31.50 5.13 -25.62
N LEU A 610 -32.83 5.02 -25.54
CA LEU A 610 -33.59 5.26 -24.31
C LEU A 610 -33.05 4.39 -23.16
N GLY A 611 -32.79 5.01 -22.01
CA GLY A 611 -32.35 4.33 -20.80
C GLY A 611 -30.85 4.06 -20.68
N LYS A 612 -30.08 4.07 -21.79
CA LYS A 612 -28.61 3.95 -21.77
C LYS A 612 -27.94 5.30 -21.65
N THR A 613 -26.88 5.38 -20.85
CA THR A 613 -25.97 6.53 -20.87
C THR A 613 -25.07 6.40 -22.09
N PHE A 614 -24.16 5.42 -22.11
CA PHE A 614 -23.36 5.13 -23.31
C PHE A 614 -24.00 4.04 -24.17
N ALA A 615 -23.94 4.23 -25.49
CA ALA A 615 -24.25 3.18 -26.46
C ALA A 615 -23.15 3.08 -27.52
N SER A 616 -22.74 1.86 -27.82
CA SER A 616 -21.71 1.58 -28.82
C SER A 616 -22.27 1.82 -30.22
N ASN A 617 -21.91 2.93 -30.83
CA ASN A 617 -22.33 3.29 -32.18
C ASN A 617 -21.26 4.13 -32.88
N ALA A 618 -21.47 4.42 -34.18
CA ALA A 618 -20.54 5.24 -34.96
C ALA A 618 -20.16 6.61 -34.35
N ALA A 619 -21.02 7.20 -33.50
CA ALA A 619 -20.68 8.46 -32.82
C ALA A 619 -19.77 8.25 -31.62
N LEU A 620 -20.00 7.21 -30.80
CA LEU A 620 -19.06 6.86 -29.73
C LEU A 620 -17.72 6.36 -30.30
N ASP A 621 -17.77 5.57 -31.38
CA ASP A 621 -16.59 5.17 -32.14
C ASP A 621 -15.83 6.37 -32.71
N ALA A 622 -16.42 7.56 -32.84
CA ALA A 622 -15.68 8.72 -33.33
C ALA A 622 -14.60 9.20 -32.34
N HIS A 623 -14.73 8.85 -31.05
CA HIS A 623 -13.81 9.27 -29.99
C HIS A 623 -12.45 8.58 -30.06
N MET A 624 -11.41 9.24 -29.56
CA MET A 624 -10.07 8.72 -29.35
C MET A 624 -9.47 9.41 -28.13
N ILE A 625 -9.17 8.59 -27.11
CA ILE A 625 -8.54 9.01 -25.86
C ILE A 625 -7.03 9.13 -26.09
N TYR A 626 -6.43 10.19 -25.55
CA TYR A 626 -4.99 10.33 -25.42
C TYR A 626 -4.62 10.35 -23.95
N GLU A 627 -3.91 9.32 -23.50
CA GLU A 627 -3.27 9.29 -22.18
C GLU A 627 -2.01 10.13 -22.24
N ASP A 628 -2.04 11.30 -21.62
CA ASP A 628 -1.15 12.39 -21.96
C ASP A 628 0.20 12.36 -21.26
N PHE A 629 0.50 11.34 -20.47
CA PHE A 629 1.64 11.33 -19.57
C PHE A 629 2.36 9.98 -19.48
N SER A 630 3.52 10.01 -18.83
CA SER A 630 4.21 8.83 -18.33
C SER A 630 4.69 9.11 -16.90
N LEU A 631 4.64 8.09 -16.04
CA LEU A 631 5.12 8.20 -14.66
C LEU A 631 6.58 8.70 -14.61
N PHE A 632 7.39 8.33 -15.61
CA PHE A 632 8.84 8.53 -15.60
C PHE A 632 9.32 9.84 -16.23
N GLN A 633 8.38 10.69 -16.68
CA GLN A 633 8.74 12.02 -17.18
C GLN A 633 9.66 12.74 -16.16
N PRO A 634 10.70 13.44 -16.60
CA PRO A 634 11.57 14.16 -15.68
C PRO A 634 10.85 15.36 -15.09
N LYS A 635 11.37 15.88 -13.97
CA LYS A 635 10.93 17.18 -13.46
C LYS A 635 11.17 18.26 -14.53
N PRO A 636 10.24 19.20 -14.75
CA PRO A 636 10.43 20.27 -15.71
C PRO A 636 11.67 21.13 -15.38
N THR A 637 12.43 21.48 -16.40
CA THR A 637 13.64 22.34 -16.23
C THR A 637 13.33 23.83 -16.18
N THR A 638 12.22 24.26 -16.78
CA THR A 638 11.72 25.64 -16.79
C THR A 638 10.19 25.63 -16.77
N ILE A 639 9.57 26.78 -16.46
CA ILE A 639 8.11 26.94 -16.52
C ILE A 639 7.52 26.62 -17.91
N ASN A 640 8.24 26.92 -18.98
CA ASN A 640 7.82 26.58 -20.34
C ASN A 640 7.87 25.07 -20.62
N ASN A 641 8.56 24.30 -19.78
CA ASN A 641 8.57 22.83 -19.86
C ASN A 641 7.50 22.18 -18.97
N HIS A 642 6.72 22.95 -18.23
CA HIS A 642 5.52 22.42 -17.56
C HIS A 642 4.60 21.81 -18.62
N ALA A 643 4.16 20.57 -18.40
CA ALA A 643 3.31 19.84 -19.34
C ALA A 643 2.07 20.66 -19.70
N TYR A 644 1.43 21.33 -18.73
CA TYR A 644 0.24 22.15 -18.97
C TYR A 644 0.49 23.30 -19.95
N ASN A 645 1.65 23.96 -19.87
CA ASN A 645 2.01 25.02 -20.81
C ASN A 645 2.30 24.47 -22.21
N VAL A 646 2.98 23.32 -22.31
CA VAL A 646 3.23 22.66 -23.60
C VAL A 646 1.92 22.18 -24.23
N ILE A 647 0.99 21.62 -23.44
CA ILE A 647 -0.34 21.21 -23.91
C ILE A 647 -1.11 22.41 -24.45
N LYS A 648 -1.16 23.51 -23.70
CA LYS A 648 -1.78 24.77 -24.14
C LYS A 648 -1.25 25.25 -25.48
N GLU A 649 0.07 25.23 -25.68
CA GLU A 649 0.71 25.66 -26.92
C GLU A 649 0.45 24.70 -28.10
N ASN A 650 0.13 23.43 -27.82
CA ASN A 650 -0.06 22.38 -28.82
C ASN A 650 -1.52 21.92 -28.98
N ALA A 651 -2.50 22.62 -28.39
CA ALA A 651 -3.92 22.24 -28.44
C ALA A 651 -4.39 21.91 -29.88
N SER A 652 -4.04 22.76 -30.86
CA SER A 652 -4.42 22.55 -32.26
C SER A 652 -3.76 21.33 -32.89
N LEU A 653 -2.54 20.97 -32.47
CA LEU A 653 -1.87 19.75 -32.94
C LEU A 653 -2.67 18.51 -32.52
N PHE A 654 -3.15 18.45 -31.28
CA PHE A 654 -3.90 17.29 -30.80
C PHE A 654 -5.20 17.07 -31.57
N ASN A 655 -5.94 18.15 -31.81
CA ASN A 655 -7.09 18.13 -32.71
C ASN A 655 -6.69 17.66 -34.11
N GLN A 656 -5.60 18.20 -34.69
CA GLN A 656 -5.11 17.77 -36.00
C GLN A 656 -4.70 16.30 -36.05
N LEU A 657 -4.29 15.69 -34.94
CA LEU A 657 -4.04 14.25 -34.84
C LEU A 657 -5.34 13.43 -34.75
N GLY A 658 -6.48 14.06 -34.44
CA GLY A 658 -7.80 13.43 -34.33
C GLY A 658 -8.17 13.07 -32.89
N ILE A 659 -7.39 13.51 -31.90
CA ILE A 659 -7.71 13.32 -30.48
C ILE A 659 -8.98 14.08 -30.16
N THR A 660 -9.89 13.44 -29.43
CA THR A 660 -11.14 14.04 -28.97
C THR A 660 -11.17 14.17 -27.45
N ASP A 661 -10.48 13.29 -26.75
CA ASP A 661 -10.54 13.16 -25.29
C ASP A 661 -9.11 13.07 -24.73
N PHE A 662 -8.79 13.92 -23.78
CA PHE A 662 -7.51 13.96 -23.07
C PHE A 662 -7.70 13.30 -21.71
N TRP A 663 -7.09 12.14 -21.51
CA TRP A 663 -6.86 11.61 -20.18
C TRP A 663 -5.65 12.32 -19.60
N MET A 664 -5.91 13.29 -18.73
CA MET A 664 -4.89 14.09 -18.08
C MET A 664 -4.28 13.30 -16.92
N ALA A 665 -2.95 13.41 -16.75
CA ALA A 665 -2.30 12.89 -15.55
C ALA A 665 -3.00 13.37 -14.27
N PRO A 666 -3.05 12.56 -13.20
CA PRO A 666 -3.67 12.99 -11.94
C PRO A 666 -3.06 14.31 -11.47
N ALA A 667 -3.89 15.34 -11.36
CA ALA A 667 -3.44 16.72 -11.17
C ALA A 667 -3.00 17.02 -9.73
N TYR A 668 -3.10 16.04 -8.83
CA TYR A 668 -2.89 16.20 -7.40
C TYR A 668 -1.41 16.44 -7.04
N MET A 669 -1.18 17.23 -6.00
CA MET A 669 0.13 17.44 -5.41
C MET A 669 0.63 16.12 -4.81
N PRO A 670 1.72 15.55 -5.33
CA PRO A 670 2.18 14.26 -4.87
C PRO A 670 2.83 14.35 -3.49
N PHE A 671 2.66 13.30 -2.70
CA PHE A 671 3.36 13.09 -1.44
C PHE A 671 4.88 13.19 -1.62
N ASN A 672 5.55 13.83 -0.65
CA ASN A 672 6.97 14.18 -0.73
C ASN A 672 7.93 12.98 -0.82
N ALA A 673 7.54 11.77 -0.40
CA ALA A 673 8.36 10.57 -0.62
C ALA A 673 7.96 9.75 -1.85
N SER A 674 6.91 10.13 -2.59
CA SER A 674 6.55 9.47 -3.85
C SER A 674 7.72 9.52 -4.84
N GLN A 675 8.10 8.37 -5.41
CA GLN A 675 9.27 8.24 -6.27
C GLN A 675 9.14 9.08 -7.55
N TYR A 676 7.99 9.00 -8.21
CA TYR A 676 7.79 9.55 -9.57
C TYR A 676 7.06 10.90 -9.61
N LYS A 677 6.48 11.33 -8.48
CA LYS A 677 5.72 12.59 -8.38
C LYS A 677 4.59 12.68 -9.41
N ALA A 678 3.95 11.56 -9.72
CA ALA A 678 3.03 11.43 -10.85
C ALA A 678 1.58 11.84 -10.54
N GLY A 679 1.23 12.07 -9.27
CA GLY A 679 -0.12 12.48 -8.84
C GLY A 679 -0.86 11.42 -8.03
N TYR A 680 -0.77 10.13 -8.40
CA TYR A 680 -1.49 9.01 -7.74
C TYR A 680 -1.25 8.81 -6.24
N ALA A 681 -0.10 9.29 -5.73
CA ALA A 681 0.23 9.22 -4.32
C ALA A 681 0.06 10.60 -3.72
N MET A 682 -1.12 10.91 -3.18
CA MET A 682 -1.44 12.21 -2.59
C MET A 682 -1.97 12.12 -1.16
N VAL A 683 -1.99 13.27 -0.49
CA VAL A 683 -2.58 13.46 0.85
C VAL A 683 -3.75 14.42 0.86
N ASP A 684 -4.01 15.11 -0.25
CA ASP A 684 -4.95 16.22 -0.37
C ASP A 684 -5.61 16.20 -1.74
N HIS A 685 -6.88 15.80 -1.79
CA HIS A 685 -7.67 15.66 -3.02
C HIS A 685 -7.91 16.99 -3.74
N TYR A 686 -7.76 18.12 -3.05
CA TYR A 686 -8.08 19.46 -3.56
C TYR A 686 -6.84 20.31 -3.87
N ASN A 687 -5.63 19.80 -3.57
CA ASN A 687 -4.40 20.51 -3.88
C ASN A 687 -3.87 20.10 -5.26
N LEU A 688 -4.24 20.84 -6.29
CA LEU A 688 -3.80 20.64 -7.67
C LEU A 688 -2.57 21.50 -8.04
N GLY A 689 -1.81 21.94 -7.03
CA GLY A 689 -0.63 22.78 -7.17
C GLY A 689 -0.91 24.28 -7.25
N THR A 690 0.04 25.08 -6.79
CA THR A 690 -0.01 26.55 -6.85
C THR A 690 1.14 27.09 -7.69
N THR A 691 1.15 28.39 -8.01
CA THR A 691 2.26 29.00 -8.76
C THR A 691 3.60 28.90 -8.01
N ASP A 692 3.58 29.03 -6.68
CA ASP A 692 4.78 28.93 -5.84
C ASP A 692 5.21 27.48 -5.57
N ASN A 693 4.26 26.55 -5.63
CA ASN A 693 4.50 25.13 -5.43
C ASN A 693 3.70 24.32 -6.47
N PRO A 694 4.15 24.27 -7.73
CA PRO A 694 3.47 23.54 -8.79
C PRO A 694 3.65 22.03 -8.60
N THR A 695 2.76 21.25 -9.21
CA THR A 695 2.99 19.80 -9.36
C THR A 695 4.13 19.56 -10.35
N LYS A 696 4.41 18.29 -10.63
CA LYS A 696 5.34 17.91 -11.70
C LYS A 696 4.91 18.44 -13.08
N TYR A 697 3.61 18.66 -13.28
CA TYR A 697 3.03 19.02 -14.57
C TYR A 697 2.77 20.52 -14.72
N GLY A 698 2.61 21.25 -13.60
CA GLY A 698 2.41 22.71 -13.56
C GLY A 698 1.57 23.14 -12.35
N SER A 699 1.18 24.41 -12.30
CA SER A 699 0.25 24.93 -11.29
C SER A 699 -1.22 24.66 -11.67
N GLY A 700 -2.12 24.79 -10.70
CA GLY A 700 -3.56 24.72 -10.94
C GLY A 700 -4.10 25.77 -11.92
N GLU A 701 -3.50 26.96 -11.96
CA GLU A 701 -3.87 27.99 -12.95
C GLU A 701 -3.41 27.61 -14.36
N GLU A 702 -2.22 27.01 -14.49
CA GLU A 702 -1.71 26.48 -15.75
C GLU A 702 -2.58 25.33 -16.27
N LEU A 703 -3.02 24.44 -15.37
CA LEU A 703 -3.97 23.36 -15.67
C LEU A 703 -5.28 23.91 -16.26
N ALA A 704 -5.94 24.84 -15.56
CA ALA A 704 -7.18 25.43 -16.05
C ALA A 704 -7.01 26.13 -17.41
N ASN A 705 -5.84 26.75 -17.65
CA ASN A 705 -5.53 27.36 -18.94
C ASN A 705 -5.25 26.34 -20.06
N ALA A 706 -4.66 25.18 -19.74
CA ALA A 706 -4.45 24.10 -20.69
C ALA A 706 -5.78 23.47 -21.12
N ILE A 707 -6.65 23.17 -20.14
CA ILE A 707 -8.01 22.68 -20.39
C ILE A 707 -8.80 23.65 -21.27
N ALA A 708 -8.79 24.95 -20.93
CA ALA A 708 -9.50 25.96 -21.72
C ALA A 708 -8.97 26.07 -23.17
N ALA A 709 -7.68 25.82 -23.41
CA ALA A 709 -7.11 25.79 -24.76
C ALA A 709 -7.51 24.53 -25.54
N LEU A 710 -7.56 23.37 -24.88
CA LEU A 710 -8.08 22.13 -25.46
C LEU A 710 -9.56 22.29 -25.86
N HIS A 711 -10.37 22.91 -25.01
CA HIS A 711 -11.78 23.21 -25.30
C HIS A 711 -11.97 24.12 -26.52
N GLN A 712 -11.07 25.11 -26.73
CA GLN A 712 -11.11 25.96 -27.92
C GLN A 712 -10.90 25.18 -29.21
N GLU A 713 -10.20 24.06 -29.14
CA GLU A 713 -9.96 23.14 -30.26
C GLU A 713 -11.00 22.01 -30.33
N GLY A 714 -12.00 22.02 -29.45
CA GLY A 714 -13.11 21.05 -29.42
C GLY A 714 -12.80 19.74 -28.69
N LEU A 715 -11.68 19.67 -27.96
CA LEU A 715 -11.30 18.48 -27.18
C LEU A 715 -11.99 18.49 -25.82
N LYS A 716 -12.15 17.30 -25.25
CA LYS A 716 -12.60 17.05 -23.88
C LYS A 716 -11.44 16.66 -22.99
N VAL A 717 -11.56 16.94 -21.70
CA VAL A 717 -10.52 16.61 -20.72
C VAL A 717 -11.11 15.82 -19.57
N GLN A 718 -10.53 14.65 -19.31
CA GLN A 718 -10.87 13.80 -18.19
C GLN A 718 -9.77 13.83 -17.13
N GLU A 719 -10.18 14.03 -15.87
CA GLU A 719 -9.29 13.90 -14.71
C GLU A 719 -9.23 12.44 -14.26
N ASP A 720 -8.10 12.03 -13.70
CA ASP A 720 -7.91 10.69 -13.14
C ASP A 720 -8.32 10.64 -11.66
N LEU A 721 -9.48 10.06 -11.36
CA LEU A 721 -10.03 9.96 -10.01
C LEU A 721 -9.39 8.81 -9.23
N VAL A 722 -8.59 9.15 -8.22
CA VAL A 722 -7.90 8.19 -7.35
C VAL A 722 -8.66 8.04 -6.03
N MET A 723 -9.74 7.26 -6.06
CA MET A 723 -10.68 7.08 -4.93
C MET A 723 -10.23 6.04 -3.90
N ASN A 724 -9.26 5.19 -4.26
CA ASN A 724 -8.92 4.03 -3.44
C ASN A 724 -8.09 4.39 -2.20
N GLN A 725 -7.13 5.31 -2.31
CA GLN A 725 -6.15 5.52 -1.23
C GLN A 725 -5.67 6.95 -1.01
N MET A 726 -5.10 7.16 0.17
CA MET A 726 -4.19 8.27 0.48
C MET A 726 -2.81 7.75 0.88
N LEU A 727 -1.76 8.50 0.54
CA LEU A 727 -0.38 8.18 0.92
C LEU A 727 0.29 9.36 1.60
N GLY A 728 0.78 9.15 2.83
CA GLY A 728 1.62 10.13 3.52
C GLY A 728 0.90 11.05 4.50
N LEU A 729 -0.23 10.60 5.04
CA LEU A 729 -0.90 11.25 6.18
C LEU A 729 0.11 11.48 7.31
N SER A 730 0.05 12.65 7.95
CA SER A 730 1.16 13.16 8.77
C SER A 730 0.98 12.95 10.27
N SER A 731 -0.25 12.66 10.71
CA SER A 731 -0.60 12.65 12.13
C SER A 731 -1.02 11.24 12.57
N GLN A 732 -0.47 10.81 13.71
CA GLN A 732 -0.78 9.51 14.29
C GLN A 732 -2.14 9.52 15.01
N GLU A 733 -2.80 8.38 14.97
CA GLU A 733 -4.01 8.04 15.72
C GLU A 733 -3.82 6.67 16.37
N ALA A 734 -4.30 6.49 17.59
CA ALA A 734 -4.35 5.14 18.15
C ALA A 734 -5.57 4.40 17.56
N VAL A 735 -5.30 3.35 16.80
CA VAL A 735 -6.32 2.54 16.13
C VAL A 735 -6.14 1.07 16.49
N THR A 736 -7.25 0.34 16.58
CA THR A 736 -7.19 -1.12 16.78
C THR A 736 -7.02 -1.80 15.43
N VAL A 737 -5.96 -2.60 15.27
CA VAL A 737 -5.60 -3.26 14.00
C VAL A 737 -5.55 -4.78 14.10
N THR A 738 -5.72 -5.44 12.97
CA THR A 738 -5.38 -6.86 12.75
C THR A 738 -4.48 -7.00 11.53
N ARG A 739 -3.48 -7.90 11.62
CA ARG A 739 -2.59 -8.25 10.51
C ARG A 739 -3.37 -8.96 9.40
N ALA A 740 -3.35 -8.45 8.17
CA ALA A 740 -4.17 -8.96 7.08
C ALA A 740 -3.44 -9.04 5.71
N ASP A 741 -4.00 -9.80 4.78
CA ASP A 741 -3.65 -9.72 3.36
C ASP A 741 -4.45 -8.60 2.67
N SER A 742 -4.26 -8.44 1.36
CA SER A 742 -4.91 -7.41 0.55
C SER A 742 -6.42 -7.58 0.37
N TYR A 743 -6.96 -8.74 0.74
CA TYR A 743 -8.40 -8.99 0.79
C TYR A 743 -8.98 -8.74 2.20
N GLY A 744 -8.19 -8.15 3.10
CA GLY A 744 -8.59 -7.89 4.48
C GLY A 744 -8.69 -9.14 5.34
N LYS A 745 -8.18 -10.30 4.88
CA LYS A 745 -8.23 -11.56 5.64
C LYS A 745 -7.03 -11.67 6.56
N GLN A 746 -7.23 -12.16 7.79
CA GLN A 746 -6.14 -12.28 8.75
C GLN A 746 -4.99 -13.12 8.19
N PHE A 747 -3.78 -12.57 8.25
CA PHE A 747 -2.60 -13.14 7.60
C PHE A 747 -1.55 -13.61 8.62
N TYR A 748 -0.80 -14.66 8.25
CA TYR A 748 0.22 -15.30 9.10
C TYR A 748 1.57 -15.32 8.39
N VAL A 749 2.61 -14.95 9.12
CA VAL A 749 4.02 -15.01 8.67
C VAL A 749 4.76 -15.98 9.57
N ASP A 750 5.27 -17.07 9.01
CA ASP A 750 5.99 -18.11 9.76
C ASP A 750 5.23 -18.61 11.01
N GLY A 751 3.91 -18.75 10.88
CA GLY A 751 3.03 -19.17 11.97
C GLY A 751 2.69 -18.08 13.00
N GLN A 752 3.18 -16.85 12.82
CA GLN A 752 2.92 -15.70 13.69
C GLN A 752 1.91 -14.74 13.06
N THR A 753 1.12 -14.07 13.90
CA THR A 753 0.15 -13.04 13.52
C THR A 753 -0.18 -12.16 14.74
N PHE A 754 -0.91 -11.07 14.54
CA PHE A 754 -1.53 -10.31 15.62
C PHE A 754 -2.93 -9.84 15.21
N ALA A 755 -3.82 -9.75 16.19
CA ALA A 755 -5.17 -9.27 16.01
C ALA A 755 -5.60 -8.40 17.19
N ASN A 756 -6.44 -7.42 16.91
CA ASN A 756 -7.03 -6.50 17.90
C ASN A 756 -5.98 -5.82 18.80
N GLN A 757 -4.89 -5.32 18.21
CA GLN A 757 -3.84 -4.60 18.94
C GLN A 757 -3.97 -3.10 18.74
N ILE A 758 -3.60 -2.31 19.75
CA ILE A 758 -3.47 -0.86 19.60
C ILE A 758 -2.22 -0.57 18.76
N TYR A 759 -2.40 0.24 17.73
CA TYR A 759 -1.37 0.64 16.78
C TYR A 759 -1.42 2.15 16.56
N PHE A 760 -0.27 2.78 16.41
CA PHE A 760 -0.14 4.23 16.26
C PHE A 760 0.01 4.59 14.78
N GLY A 761 -1.03 4.30 14.00
CA GLY A 761 -1.02 4.50 12.55
C GLY A 761 -1.11 5.98 12.18
N TYR A 762 -0.47 6.35 11.07
CA TYR A 762 -0.64 7.64 10.42
C TYR A 762 -1.92 7.61 9.58
N THR A 763 -3.02 8.06 10.17
CA THR A 763 -4.37 8.05 9.59
C THR A 763 -5.02 9.44 9.57
N ARG A 764 -4.41 10.44 10.24
CA ARG A 764 -4.95 11.80 10.28
C ARG A 764 -4.23 12.73 9.30
N GLY A 765 -5.00 13.47 8.49
CA GLY A 765 -4.44 14.39 7.50
C GLY A 765 -5.48 14.89 6.49
N GLY A 766 -5.04 15.22 5.28
CA GLY A 766 -5.89 15.83 4.24
C GLY A 766 -5.31 17.10 3.62
N GLY A 767 -4.36 17.75 4.29
CA GLY A 767 -3.80 19.03 3.81
C GLY A 767 -4.78 20.20 3.89
N GLN A 768 -4.35 21.36 3.38
CA GLN A 768 -5.14 22.60 3.46
C GLN A 768 -6.34 22.57 2.49
N GLY A 769 -6.18 21.93 1.33
CA GLY A 769 -7.26 21.81 0.34
C GLY A 769 -8.44 21.04 0.91
N GLN A 770 -8.21 19.88 1.52
CA GLN A 770 -9.27 19.12 2.22
C GLN A 770 -9.96 19.94 3.31
N GLN A 771 -9.21 20.72 4.09
CA GLN A 771 -9.79 21.60 5.12
C GLN A 771 -10.69 22.67 4.53
N ASP A 772 -10.26 23.28 3.42
CA ASP A 772 -10.95 24.41 2.79
C ASP A 772 -12.17 23.97 1.97
N TYR A 773 -12.10 22.80 1.33
CA TYR A 773 -13.05 22.36 0.31
C TYR A 773 -13.80 21.06 0.63
N GLY A 774 -13.32 20.23 1.57
CA GLY A 774 -13.96 18.96 1.93
C GLY A 774 -15.40 19.16 2.41
N GLY A 775 -16.36 18.51 1.74
CA GLY A 775 -17.81 18.64 1.93
C GLY A 775 -18.41 20.04 1.71
N LYS A 776 -17.69 20.99 1.13
CA LYS A 776 -18.12 22.40 0.98
C LYS A 776 -19.36 22.60 0.12
N TYR A 777 -19.50 21.80 -0.93
CA TYR A 777 -20.52 21.90 -1.99
C TYR A 777 -21.71 20.97 -1.76
N LEU A 778 -21.69 20.13 -0.72
CA LEU A 778 -22.76 19.19 -0.40
C LEU A 778 -24.12 19.87 -0.19
N GLY A 779 -24.13 21.06 0.42
CA GLY A 779 -25.36 21.83 0.62
C GLY A 779 -26.01 22.29 -0.70
N GLU A 780 -25.18 22.70 -1.67
CA GLU A 780 -25.60 23.11 -3.01
C GLU A 780 -26.10 21.90 -3.80
N LEU A 781 -25.31 20.83 -3.86
CA LEU A 781 -25.69 19.57 -4.52
C LEU A 781 -27.01 19.02 -3.97
N LYS A 782 -27.20 19.03 -2.64
CA LYS A 782 -28.45 18.54 -2.02
C LYS A 782 -29.66 19.39 -2.39
N GLN A 783 -29.46 20.69 -2.61
CA GLN A 783 -30.53 21.60 -2.99
C GLN A 783 -30.92 21.41 -4.46
N GLU A 784 -29.94 21.25 -5.35
CA GLU A 784 -30.15 21.15 -6.79
C GLU A 784 -30.52 19.72 -7.24
N TYR A 785 -29.91 18.72 -6.62
CA TYR A 785 -29.98 17.29 -6.96
C TYR A 785 -30.25 16.44 -5.71
N PRO A 786 -31.44 16.55 -5.09
CA PRO A 786 -31.74 15.90 -3.81
C PRO A 786 -31.74 14.37 -3.88
N ASP A 787 -31.89 13.79 -5.07
CA ASP A 787 -31.90 12.35 -5.30
C ASP A 787 -30.54 11.68 -5.14
N LEU A 788 -29.43 12.42 -5.31
CA LEU A 788 -28.08 11.96 -4.96
C LEU A 788 -27.97 11.55 -3.48
N PHE A 789 -28.77 12.17 -2.60
CA PHE A 789 -28.74 11.95 -1.15
C PHE A 789 -29.99 11.20 -0.63
N THR A 790 -30.79 10.63 -1.53
CA THR A 790 -31.92 9.75 -1.16
C THR A 790 -31.87 8.40 -1.86
N THR A 791 -31.14 8.29 -2.97
CA THR A 791 -30.82 7.01 -3.62
C THR A 791 -29.88 6.21 -2.72
N LYS A 792 -30.27 4.97 -2.43
CA LYS A 792 -29.51 4.10 -1.53
C LYS A 792 -28.42 3.37 -2.30
N ALA A 793 -27.23 3.37 -1.73
CA ALA A 793 -26.11 2.57 -2.17
C ALA A 793 -26.48 1.08 -2.08
N ALA A 794 -26.12 0.27 -3.07
CA ALA A 794 -26.52 -1.14 -3.14
C ALA A 794 -25.79 -1.99 -2.10
N SER A 795 -24.53 -1.67 -1.78
CA SER A 795 -23.69 -2.42 -0.85
C SER A 795 -24.17 -2.29 0.60
N THR A 796 -24.68 -1.10 0.97
CA THR A 796 -25.10 -0.76 2.35
C THR A 796 -26.61 -0.66 2.56
N GLY A 797 -27.39 -0.36 1.52
CA GLY A 797 -28.80 0.01 1.64
C GLY A 797 -29.04 1.38 2.30
N VAL A 798 -28.01 2.22 2.39
CA VAL A 798 -28.01 3.57 2.98
C VAL A 798 -27.67 4.59 1.89
N ALA A 799 -28.29 5.77 1.92
CA ALA A 799 -27.97 6.85 0.99
C ALA A 799 -26.76 7.66 1.48
N PRO A 800 -25.97 8.29 0.59
CA PRO A 800 -24.88 9.19 0.96
C PRO A 800 -25.31 10.24 1.99
N ASP A 801 -24.46 10.53 2.98
CA ASP A 801 -24.76 11.48 4.07
C ASP A 801 -24.14 12.86 3.81
N PRO A 802 -24.94 13.86 3.37
CA PRO A 802 -24.43 15.21 3.11
C PRO A 802 -24.25 16.05 4.39
N ASN A 803 -24.63 15.54 5.57
CA ASN A 803 -24.68 16.35 6.79
C ASN A 803 -23.36 16.34 7.57
N THR A 804 -22.42 15.48 7.18
CA THR A 804 -21.10 15.36 7.79
C THR A 804 -20.04 15.74 6.74
N ARG A 805 -19.20 16.72 7.05
CA ARG A 805 -18.09 17.12 6.18
C ARG A 805 -16.80 16.43 6.60
N ILE A 806 -16.01 15.94 5.64
CA ILE A 806 -14.66 15.45 5.88
C ILE A 806 -13.69 16.61 5.62
N THR A 807 -13.37 17.40 6.64
CA THR A 807 -12.33 18.45 6.52
C THR A 807 -10.94 17.96 6.94
N GLU A 808 -10.88 16.78 7.56
CA GLU A 808 -9.67 16.05 7.92
C GLU A 808 -10.01 14.56 7.88
N TRP A 809 -9.16 13.77 7.25
CA TRP A 809 -9.24 12.32 7.24
C TRP A 809 -8.82 11.73 8.59
N SER A 810 -9.34 10.55 8.92
CA SER A 810 -9.04 9.80 10.15
C SER A 810 -9.49 8.35 9.97
N ALA A 811 -9.02 7.44 10.83
CA ALA A 811 -9.21 5.99 10.67
C ALA A 811 -10.68 5.54 10.54
N LYS A 812 -11.65 6.31 11.04
CA LYS A 812 -13.09 6.00 10.90
C LYS A 812 -13.62 6.10 9.45
N TYR A 813 -12.86 6.71 8.53
CA TYR A 813 -13.17 6.82 7.11
C TYR A 813 -12.29 5.89 6.25
N GLU A 814 -11.57 4.96 6.89
CA GLU A 814 -10.53 4.15 6.26
C GLU A 814 -10.78 2.67 6.60
N ASN A 815 -10.51 1.78 5.63
CA ASN A 815 -10.60 0.33 5.81
C ASN A 815 -9.40 -0.23 6.57
N GLY A 816 -8.22 0.31 6.27
CA GLY A 816 -6.94 -0.20 6.72
C GLY A 816 -5.77 0.51 6.06
N THR A 817 -4.59 -0.08 6.19
CA THR A 817 -3.36 0.49 5.60
C THR A 817 -2.33 -0.59 5.32
N SER A 818 -1.49 -0.36 4.30
CA SER A 818 -0.24 -1.08 4.14
C SER A 818 0.65 -0.91 5.38
N LEU A 819 1.55 -1.86 5.63
CA LEU A 819 2.49 -1.75 6.75
C LEU A 819 3.23 -0.40 6.72
N GLN A 820 3.15 0.36 7.82
CA GLN A 820 3.72 1.71 7.88
C GLN A 820 5.09 1.74 8.58
N ASN A 821 5.62 0.58 8.99
CA ASN A 821 6.91 0.44 9.67
C ASN A 821 6.96 1.17 11.04
N VAL A 822 5.83 1.28 11.73
CA VAL A 822 5.73 1.88 13.07
C VAL A 822 6.13 0.85 14.13
N GLY A 823 5.59 -0.36 14.05
CA GLY A 823 5.75 -1.42 15.03
C GLY A 823 4.57 -1.52 16.00
N VAL A 824 3.78 -2.59 15.89
CA VAL A 824 2.62 -2.85 16.76
C VAL A 824 2.98 -3.05 18.23
N GLY A 825 4.22 -3.48 18.53
CA GLY A 825 4.68 -3.68 19.91
C GLY A 825 5.07 -2.38 20.64
N LEU A 826 4.95 -1.21 20.01
CA LEU A 826 5.25 0.07 20.65
C LEU A 826 4.24 0.47 21.74
N ALA A 827 2.98 0.02 21.65
CA ALA A 827 1.97 0.32 22.67
C ALA A 827 2.33 -0.32 24.02
N ILE A 828 2.48 0.50 25.06
CA ILE A 828 2.92 0.01 26.37
C ILE A 828 1.81 -0.81 27.02
N LYS A 829 2.06 -2.10 27.24
CA LYS A 829 1.27 -2.96 28.13
C LYS A 829 1.99 -3.17 29.45
N MET A 830 1.31 -2.86 30.55
CA MET A 830 1.80 -3.09 31.90
C MET A 830 1.72 -4.58 32.28
N PRO A 831 2.43 -5.03 33.34
CA PRO A 831 2.42 -6.44 33.76
C PRO A 831 1.05 -7.01 34.11
N ASN A 832 0.06 -6.16 34.44
CA ASN A 832 -1.33 -6.57 34.67
C ASN A 832 -2.13 -6.75 33.36
N GLY A 833 -1.51 -6.57 32.20
CA GLY A 833 -2.10 -6.67 30.87
C GLY A 833 -2.78 -5.38 30.38
N TYR A 834 -2.87 -4.33 31.20
CA TYR A 834 -3.53 -3.08 30.80
C TYR A 834 -2.61 -2.25 29.90
N TYR A 835 -3.19 -1.61 28.89
CA TYR A 835 -2.47 -0.55 28.18
C TYR A 835 -2.21 0.62 29.12
N ALA A 836 -0.98 1.15 29.12
CA ALA A 836 -0.68 2.39 29.81
C ALA A 836 -1.48 3.52 29.16
N TYR A 837 -2.12 4.33 30.01
CA TYR A 837 -3.12 5.28 29.60
C TYR A 837 -3.06 6.56 30.43
N LEU A 838 -3.19 7.71 29.77
CA LEU A 838 -3.26 9.02 30.36
C LEU A 838 -4.65 9.63 30.10
N ASN A 839 -5.44 9.80 31.16
CA ASN A 839 -6.76 10.44 31.06
C ASN A 839 -6.64 11.98 31.00
N ASN A 840 -5.87 12.45 30.02
CA ASN A 840 -5.70 13.87 29.71
C ASN A 840 -5.65 14.14 28.20
N GLY A 841 -5.92 13.13 27.38
CA GLY A 841 -6.02 13.24 25.92
C GLY A 841 -7.45 13.54 25.42
N SER A 842 -7.60 13.41 24.10
CA SER A 842 -8.86 13.42 23.36
C SER A 842 -9.81 12.31 23.82
N ASN A 843 -9.25 11.13 24.06
CA ASN A 843 -9.96 9.99 24.64
C ASN A 843 -9.85 10.01 26.18
N LYS A 844 -10.98 9.86 26.87
CA LYS A 844 -11.07 9.85 28.34
C LYS A 844 -11.71 8.57 28.91
N THR A 845 -11.71 7.50 28.10
CA THR A 845 -12.44 6.26 28.42
C THR A 845 -11.90 5.57 29.66
N PHE A 846 -10.58 5.56 29.84
CA PHE A 846 -9.94 4.88 30.96
C PHE A 846 -9.38 5.88 31.97
N ASN A 847 -9.25 5.43 33.23
CA ASN A 847 -8.52 6.18 34.24
C ASN A 847 -7.03 6.17 33.93
N THR A 848 -6.33 7.23 34.33
CA THR A 848 -4.88 7.29 34.22
C THR A 848 -4.25 6.09 34.90
N THR A 849 -3.52 5.30 34.12
CA THR A 849 -2.78 4.13 34.59
C THR A 849 -1.42 4.14 33.90
N LEU A 850 -0.39 4.43 34.67
CA LEU A 850 0.96 4.69 34.17
C LEU A 850 1.94 3.67 34.74
N PRO A 851 3.07 3.40 34.06
CA PRO A 851 4.12 2.56 34.62
C PRO A 851 4.58 3.04 36.00
N ASP A 852 4.70 2.12 36.95
CA ASP A 852 5.05 2.42 38.35
C ASP A 852 6.32 3.27 38.47
N ALA A 853 7.32 3.01 37.62
CA ALA A 853 8.60 3.73 37.63
C ALA A 853 8.46 5.25 37.40
N ILE A 854 7.38 5.71 36.76
CA ILE A 854 7.16 7.14 36.49
C ILE A 854 6.00 7.73 37.28
N ALA A 855 5.19 6.92 37.97
CA ALA A 855 3.96 7.41 38.61
C ALA A 855 3.71 6.94 40.04
N SER A 856 4.36 5.87 40.51
CA SER A 856 4.05 5.27 41.81
C SER A 856 5.02 5.73 42.90
N THR A 857 4.51 6.53 43.85
CA THR A 857 5.26 6.86 45.08
C THR A 857 5.52 5.59 45.91
N ASP A 858 4.62 4.63 45.89
CA ASP A 858 4.76 3.38 46.63
C ASP A 858 5.88 2.50 46.05
N TYR A 859 6.06 2.52 44.73
CA TYR A 859 7.19 1.88 44.07
C TYR A 859 8.53 2.39 44.66
N TYR A 860 8.72 3.71 44.72
CA TYR A 860 9.94 4.31 45.26
C TYR A 860 10.10 4.12 46.78
N ALA A 861 9.00 4.10 47.53
CA ALA A 861 9.03 3.76 48.96
C ALA A 861 9.56 2.32 49.17
N ASN A 862 9.03 1.37 48.40
CA ASN A 862 9.44 -0.03 48.47
C ASN A 862 10.89 -0.23 48.01
N GLU A 863 11.34 0.44 46.93
CA GLU A 863 12.72 0.37 46.46
C GLU A 863 13.70 0.97 47.49
N ALA A 864 13.35 2.08 48.13
CA ALA A 864 14.18 2.68 49.19
C ALA A 864 14.32 1.76 50.41
N VAL A 865 13.25 1.03 50.78
CA VAL A 865 13.27 0.05 51.86
C VAL A 865 14.11 -1.19 51.49
N LYS A 866 13.97 -1.71 50.26
CA LYS A 866 14.81 -2.81 49.76
C LYS A 866 16.29 -2.44 49.75
N ALA A 867 16.63 -1.24 49.27
CA ALA A 867 18.01 -0.74 49.27
C ALA A 867 18.57 -0.63 50.69
N ALA A 868 17.77 -0.16 51.65
CA ALA A 868 18.15 -0.11 53.06
C ALA A 868 18.36 -1.51 53.67
N ALA A 869 17.50 -2.48 53.34
CA ALA A 869 17.63 -3.87 53.78
C ALA A 869 18.87 -4.56 53.18
N GLN A 870 19.16 -4.33 51.90
CA GLN A 870 20.37 -4.84 51.24
C GLN A 870 21.65 -4.23 51.84
N LYS A 871 21.65 -2.93 52.13
CA LYS A 871 22.76 -2.25 52.81
C LYS A 871 23.00 -2.85 54.20
N ALA A 872 21.94 -3.01 55.00
CA ALA A 872 22.02 -3.63 56.33
C ALA A 872 22.53 -5.07 56.26
N THR A 873 22.09 -5.86 55.26
CA THR A 873 22.56 -7.23 55.06
C THR A 873 24.04 -7.26 54.66
N SER A 874 24.48 -6.35 53.76
CA SER A 874 25.89 -6.24 53.34
C SER A 874 26.82 -5.79 54.47
N GLU A 875 26.36 -4.88 55.34
CA GLU A 875 27.10 -4.43 56.53
C GLU A 875 27.16 -5.55 57.58
N THR A 876 26.11 -6.35 57.70
CA THR A 876 26.09 -7.53 58.58
C THR A 876 26.99 -8.64 58.04
N THR A 877 27.05 -8.85 56.72
CA THR A 877 27.95 -9.82 56.08
C THR A 877 29.41 -9.36 56.18
N LYS A 878 29.71 -8.07 55.93
CA LYS A 878 31.06 -7.49 56.16
C LYS A 878 31.45 -7.54 57.63
N ALA A 879 30.53 -7.31 58.57
CA ALA A 879 30.80 -7.46 59.99
C ALA A 879 31.04 -8.93 60.39
N LYS A 880 30.34 -9.89 59.78
CA LYS A 880 30.58 -11.33 59.98
C LYS A 880 31.90 -11.79 59.36
N GLU A 881 32.25 -11.32 58.16
CA GLU A 881 33.54 -11.59 57.52
C GLU A 881 34.69 -10.95 58.29
N GLN A 882 34.56 -9.71 58.76
CA GLN A 882 35.56 -9.06 59.60
C GLN A 882 35.70 -9.76 60.96
N LYS A 883 34.59 -10.25 61.54
CA LYS A 883 34.61 -11.06 62.76
C LYS A 883 35.29 -12.41 62.51
N ALA A 884 35.01 -13.08 61.38
CA ALA A 884 35.66 -14.32 60.99
C ALA A 884 37.17 -14.13 60.70
N VAL A 885 37.56 -13.02 60.08
CA VAL A 885 38.98 -12.65 59.86
C VAL A 885 39.67 -12.33 61.19
N ASN A 886 39.00 -11.64 62.12
CA ASN A 886 39.54 -11.34 63.44
C ASN A 886 39.62 -12.59 64.33
N GLU A 887 38.66 -13.51 64.24
CA GLU A 887 38.68 -14.82 64.91
C GLU A 887 39.72 -15.76 64.29
N ALA A 888 39.90 -15.74 62.97
CA ALA A 888 40.97 -16.47 62.28
C ALA A 888 42.36 -15.89 62.62
N ALA A 889 42.49 -14.57 62.77
CA ALA A 889 43.73 -13.93 63.23
C ALA A 889 44.03 -14.24 64.71
N LYS A 890 42.99 -14.32 65.56
CA LYS A 890 43.13 -14.81 66.95
C LYS A 890 43.51 -16.28 67.01
N ALA A 891 42.89 -17.12 66.17
CA ALA A 891 43.21 -18.54 66.06
C ALA A 891 44.62 -18.74 65.50
N ALA A 892 45.06 -17.93 64.53
CA ALA A 892 46.43 -17.96 64.00
C ALA A 892 47.47 -17.46 65.01
N ALA A 893 47.15 -16.44 65.83
CA ALA A 893 48.02 -15.98 66.90
C ALA A 893 48.13 -17.01 68.05
N GLN A 894 47.03 -17.68 68.39
CA GLN A 894 47.02 -18.78 69.35
C GLN A 894 47.75 -20.01 68.81
N LYS A 895 47.56 -20.34 67.53
CA LYS A 895 48.26 -21.43 66.85
C LYS A 895 49.75 -21.15 66.70
N ALA A 896 50.17 -19.91 66.47
CA ALA A 896 51.59 -19.51 66.48
C ALA A 896 52.23 -19.56 67.89
N ALA A 897 51.44 -19.32 68.94
CA ALA A 897 51.89 -19.49 70.34
C ALA A 897 51.97 -20.98 70.74
N ASP A 898 51.07 -21.82 70.22
CA ASP A 898 51.01 -23.26 70.52
C ASP A 898 51.97 -24.09 69.62
N GLU A 899 52.25 -23.67 68.38
CA GLU A 899 53.23 -24.29 67.45
C GLU A 899 54.69 -23.93 67.79
N ALA A 900 54.94 -22.89 68.60
CA ALA A 900 56.27 -22.58 69.14
C ALA A 900 56.71 -23.54 70.27
N ALA A 901 55.81 -24.39 70.78
CA ALA A 901 56.07 -25.24 71.94
C ALA A 901 56.19 -26.75 71.64
N LYS A 902 55.90 -27.25 70.43
CA LYS A 902 56.04 -28.69 70.11
C LYS A 902 56.25 -28.98 68.62
N VAL A 903 57.49 -29.27 68.25
CA VAL A 903 57.85 -30.08 67.07
C VAL A 903 58.96 -31.04 67.54
N PRO A 904 58.82 -32.37 67.40
CA PRO A 904 59.30 -33.00 66.17
C PRO A 904 58.55 -34.22 65.62
N ALA A 905 58.61 -34.28 64.29
CA ALA A 905 58.81 -35.42 63.39
C ALA A 905 57.77 -36.55 63.28
N GLY A 906 57.27 -36.75 62.05
CA GLY A 906 56.93 -38.09 61.55
C GLY A 906 55.65 -38.21 60.70
N THR A 907 55.85 -38.32 59.38
CA THR A 907 55.15 -39.22 58.43
C THR A 907 53.66 -39.06 58.03
N THR A 908 53.52 -38.83 56.71
CA THR A 908 52.61 -39.44 55.70
C THR A 908 51.08 -39.26 55.71
N THR A 909 50.63 -38.92 54.50
CA THR A 909 49.31 -38.66 53.91
C THR A 909 48.27 -39.78 54.05
N ASN A 910 46.99 -39.44 54.31
CA ASN A 910 45.88 -39.93 53.48
C ASN A 910 44.55 -39.19 53.69
N ILE A 911 43.72 -39.31 52.64
CA ILE A 911 42.50 -38.58 52.25
C ILE A 911 41.26 -39.01 53.08
N ASN A 912 40.32 -38.08 53.36
CA ASN A 912 38.86 -38.25 53.16
C ASN A 912 37.99 -37.12 53.76
N ASN A 913 36.88 -36.85 53.06
CA ASN A 913 35.65 -36.12 53.43
C ASN A 913 35.50 -34.65 53.00
N VAL A 914 34.84 -34.47 51.84
CA VAL A 914 34.02 -33.29 51.53
C VAL A 914 32.57 -33.75 51.30
N PRO A 915 31.59 -33.26 52.06
CA PRO A 915 30.18 -33.33 51.69
C PRO A 915 29.72 -32.06 50.94
N ASN A 916 28.89 -32.29 49.91
CA ASN A 916 27.84 -31.41 49.38
C ASN A 916 28.21 -30.14 48.58
N VAL A 917 27.98 -30.23 47.26
CA VAL A 917 27.70 -29.13 46.32
C VAL A 917 26.21 -29.28 45.95
N LYS A 918 25.26 -28.44 46.39
CA LYS A 918 24.85 -27.09 45.95
C LYS A 918 24.49 -26.93 44.47
N ALA A 919 23.24 -26.51 44.28
CA ALA A 919 22.57 -26.12 43.04
C ALA A 919 23.21 -24.89 42.36
N ASN A 920 22.93 -24.77 41.06
CA ASN A 920 23.12 -23.56 40.27
C ASN A 920 21.98 -23.34 39.26
N ALA A 921 21.84 -22.06 38.93
CA ALA A 921 20.75 -21.39 38.22
C ALA A 921 20.60 -21.87 36.77
N ASN A 922 19.37 -22.24 36.38
CA ASN A 922 18.85 -22.17 35.00
C ASN A 922 17.35 -22.52 34.89
N GLY A 923 16.56 -22.37 35.95
CA GLY A 923 15.09 -22.39 35.82
C GLY A 923 14.47 -23.68 35.25
N THR A 924 15.03 -24.85 35.54
CA THR A 924 14.38 -26.13 35.24
C THR A 924 13.42 -26.54 36.37
N TYR A 925 12.20 -26.96 36.02
CA TYR A 925 11.31 -27.66 36.94
C TYR A 925 11.43 -29.17 36.71
N THR A 926 11.68 -29.93 37.78
CA THR A 926 11.65 -31.40 37.75
C THR A 926 10.29 -31.86 38.25
N LEU A 927 9.53 -32.54 37.40
CA LEU A 927 8.35 -33.31 37.83
C LEU A 927 8.76 -34.74 38.22
N PRO A 928 7.98 -35.45 39.05
CA PRO A 928 8.25 -36.85 39.36
C PRO A 928 8.26 -37.67 38.05
N ASN A 929 9.31 -38.46 37.84
CA ASN A 929 9.60 -39.33 36.67
C ASN A 929 10.58 -38.78 35.61
N ASN A 930 11.45 -37.81 35.94
CA ASN A 930 12.65 -37.46 35.13
C ASN A 930 12.40 -37.03 33.66
N VAL A 931 11.41 -36.17 33.42
CA VAL A 931 11.21 -35.49 32.10
C VAL A 931 11.53 -33.99 32.23
N VAL A 932 12.22 -33.42 31.23
CA VAL A 932 12.62 -31.99 31.17
C VAL A 932 11.97 -31.30 29.95
N VAL A 933 11.38 -30.11 30.15
CA VAL A 933 10.71 -29.29 29.11
C VAL A 933 11.23 -27.84 29.19
N ASN A 934 11.45 -27.17 28.04
CA ASN A 934 11.86 -25.76 27.98
C ASN A 934 10.70 -24.81 27.60
N ALA A 935 10.94 -23.49 27.71
CA ALA A 935 9.94 -22.42 27.53
C ALA A 935 9.31 -22.31 26.13
N ASN A 936 9.73 -23.12 25.14
CA ASN A 936 9.19 -23.14 23.78
C ASN A 936 8.44 -24.45 23.44
N GLY A 937 8.08 -25.26 24.44
CA GLY A 937 7.15 -26.39 24.25
C GLY A 937 7.73 -27.67 23.65
N MET A 938 9.06 -27.84 23.56
CA MET A 938 9.67 -29.12 23.16
C MET A 938 10.13 -29.95 24.36
N ALA A 939 9.81 -31.24 24.37
CA ALA A 939 10.33 -32.23 25.32
C ALA A 939 11.55 -32.95 24.72
N ILE A 940 12.61 -33.14 25.52
CA ILE A 940 13.78 -33.95 25.14
C ILE A 940 13.91 -35.11 26.15
N SER A 941 13.97 -36.35 25.66
CA SER A 941 14.37 -37.51 26.45
C SER A 941 15.89 -37.55 26.55
N ILE A 942 16.43 -37.68 27.77
CA ILE A 942 17.86 -37.95 27.98
C ILE A 942 18.01 -39.46 28.06
N ASP A 943 18.08 -40.10 26.89
CA ASP A 943 18.81 -41.35 26.68
C ASP A 943 19.08 -41.41 25.18
N GLY A 944 20.35 -41.22 24.80
CA GLY A 944 20.75 -40.99 23.42
C GLY A 944 20.45 -42.18 22.54
N THR A 945 19.34 -42.12 21.78
CA THR A 945 19.15 -42.67 20.43
C THR A 945 17.79 -42.20 19.87
N ASP A 946 17.83 -41.63 18.66
CA ASP A 946 16.76 -41.29 17.70
C ASP A 946 15.65 -40.27 18.05
N VAL A 947 15.51 -39.30 17.14
CA VAL A 947 14.54 -38.19 17.13
C VAL A 947 13.33 -38.57 16.27
N VAL A 948 12.11 -38.35 16.79
CA VAL A 948 10.86 -38.32 15.98
C VAL A 948 10.04 -37.07 16.39
N PRO A 949 9.48 -36.27 15.46
CA PRO A 949 8.81 -35.01 15.81
C PRO A 949 7.28 -35.13 16.01
N ASN A 950 6.76 -34.25 16.89
CA ASN A 950 5.38 -33.76 17.02
C ASN A 950 4.25 -34.69 17.52
N GLU A 951 3.88 -34.63 18.82
CA GLU A 951 2.59 -35.18 19.30
C GLU A 951 1.84 -34.39 20.41
N PHE A 952 2.34 -33.24 20.91
CA PHE A 952 1.68 -32.50 22.01
C PHE A 952 1.80 -30.98 21.88
N TYR A 953 0.78 -30.23 22.33
CA TYR A 953 0.83 -28.77 22.49
C TYR A 953 0.15 -28.32 23.79
N VAL A 954 0.43 -27.09 24.23
CA VAL A 954 -0.14 -26.48 25.43
C VAL A 954 -1.09 -25.36 25.03
N ASN A 955 -2.34 -25.38 25.53
CA ASN A 955 -3.31 -24.34 25.22
C ASN A 955 -3.16 -23.09 26.10
N ASP A 956 -3.91 -22.03 25.80
CA ASP A 956 -3.90 -20.73 26.49
C ASP A 956 -4.30 -20.80 27.99
N GLN A 957 -4.69 -21.98 28.47
CA GLN A 957 -5.05 -22.28 29.87
C GLN A 957 -3.98 -23.12 30.58
N GLY A 958 -2.86 -23.43 29.91
CA GLY A 958 -1.72 -24.17 30.47
C GLY A 958 -1.89 -25.70 30.49
N GLN A 959 -2.81 -26.26 29.69
CA GLN A 959 -3.10 -27.71 29.66
C GLN A 959 -2.35 -28.41 28.52
N ILE A 960 -1.82 -29.61 28.77
CA ILE A 960 -1.16 -30.45 27.74
C ILE A 960 -2.23 -31.27 27.02
N ILE A 961 -2.30 -31.10 25.70
CA ILE A 961 -3.29 -31.71 24.81
C ILE A 961 -2.57 -32.57 23.76
N ASN A 962 -3.11 -33.76 23.48
CA ASN A 962 -2.66 -34.61 22.37
C ASN A 962 -3.37 -34.25 21.05
N LEU A 963 -2.91 -34.79 19.92
CA LEU A 963 -3.51 -34.55 18.59
C LEU A 963 -4.99 -35.01 18.43
N LYS A 964 -5.58 -35.66 19.45
CA LYS A 964 -6.99 -36.07 19.47
C LYS A 964 -7.88 -35.17 20.33
N GLY A 965 -7.32 -34.14 20.98
CA GLY A 965 -8.06 -33.19 21.82
C GLY A 965 -8.27 -33.65 23.27
N ASP A 966 -7.62 -34.73 23.71
CA ASP A 966 -7.76 -35.24 25.07
C ASP A 966 -6.79 -34.53 26.04
N VAL A 967 -7.29 -34.08 27.18
CA VAL A 967 -6.49 -33.47 28.27
C VAL A 967 -5.90 -34.55 29.17
N LEU A 968 -4.58 -34.57 29.32
CA LEU A 968 -3.88 -35.71 29.94
C LEU A 968 -3.71 -35.66 31.48
N GLN A 969 -4.07 -34.58 32.20
CA GLN A 969 -4.18 -34.59 33.68
C GLN A 969 -5.19 -33.59 34.28
N PRO A 970 -5.96 -33.97 35.32
CA PRO A 970 -6.75 -33.05 36.15
C PRO A 970 -6.05 -32.62 37.46
N VAL A 971 -6.31 -31.38 37.89
CA VAL A 971 -5.75 -30.72 39.09
C VAL A 971 -6.37 -31.27 40.39
N VAL A 972 -5.55 -31.56 41.42
CA VAL A 972 -6.00 -31.70 42.81
C VAL A 972 -5.43 -30.55 43.64
N ALA A 973 -6.31 -29.68 44.14
CA ALA A 973 -6.00 -28.64 45.11
C ALA A 973 -6.10 -29.18 46.54
N LEU A 974 -5.11 -28.90 47.40
CA LEU A 974 -5.18 -29.18 48.84
C LEU A 974 -5.43 -27.89 49.64
N GLY A 975 -6.66 -27.79 50.15
CA GLY A 975 -6.96 -27.39 51.54
C GLY A 975 -7.43 -25.95 51.82
N GLN A 976 -8.74 -25.74 52.02
CA GLN A 976 -9.34 -25.67 53.37
C GLN A 976 -10.89 -25.59 53.38
N SER A 977 -11.44 -26.36 54.33
CA SER A 977 -12.73 -26.32 55.08
C SER A 977 -14.11 -26.35 54.38
N GLU A 978 -14.87 -27.34 54.80
CA GLU A 978 -16.29 -27.61 54.53
C GLU A 978 -17.28 -26.54 55.03
N THR A 979 -18.40 -26.34 54.33
CA THR A 979 -19.76 -26.55 54.90
C THR A 979 -20.88 -26.63 53.84
N LYS A 980 -21.51 -27.81 53.78
CA LYS A 980 -22.90 -28.23 53.50
C LYS A 980 -23.89 -27.49 52.55
N ALA A 981 -24.57 -28.36 51.77
CA ALA A 981 -25.99 -28.36 51.34
C ALA A 981 -26.40 -27.43 50.16
N SER A 982 -27.22 -27.78 49.15
CA SER A 982 -28.07 -28.93 48.84
C SER A 982 -28.65 -28.84 47.40
N GLN A 983 -29.12 -29.99 46.87
CA GLN A 983 -30.27 -30.21 45.96
C GLN A 983 -30.20 -30.07 44.42
N LYS A 984 -30.50 -31.23 43.80
CA LYS A 984 -31.49 -31.54 42.73
C LYS A 984 -31.16 -31.35 41.23
N GLN A 985 -30.90 -32.51 40.60
CA GLN A 985 -31.63 -33.16 39.48
C GLN A 985 -32.41 -32.32 38.46
N SER A 986 -32.07 -32.52 37.18
CA SER A 986 -32.90 -33.02 36.03
C SER A 986 -32.33 -32.47 34.72
N GLY A 987 -32.23 -33.12 33.56
CA GLY A 987 -32.52 -34.44 33.00
C GLY A 987 -32.09 -34.41 31.51
N LEU A 988 -31.54 -35.50 30.96
CA LEU A 988 -32.00 -36.24 29.76
C LEU A 988 -32.12 -35.44 28.44
N ALA A 989 -31.66 -35.87 27.26
CA ALA A 989 -31.30 -37.20 26.76
C ALA A 989 -30.46 -37.12 25.47
N GLN A 990 -29.78 -38.23 25.18
CA GLN A 990 -29.07 -38.58 23.94
C GLN A 990 -30.02 -38.80 22.75
N PHE A 991 -29.51 -38.66 21.52
CA PHE A 991 -29.85 -39.56 20.42
C PHE A 991 -28.65 -39.81 19.49
N THR A 992 -28.65 -41.04 18.97
CA THR A 992 -27.58 -41.80 18.31
C THR A 992 -27.62 -41.71 16.78
N ASN A 993 -26.45 -41.95 16.17
CA ASN A 993 -26.14 -42.37 14.77
C ASN A 993 -27.01 -43.59 14.31
N PRO A 994 -27.09 -44.05 13.02
CA PRO A 994 -25.93 -44.35 12.16
C PRO A 994 -26.09 -44.40 10.59
N ASP A 995 -24.94 -44.58 9.93
CA ASP A 995 -24.62 -45.53 8.84
C ASP A 995 -24.74 -45.25 7.31
N THR A 996 -23.55 -45.11 6.69
CA THR A 996 -22.91 -46.00 5.67
C THR A 996 -23.07 -45.85 4.13
N ASN A 997 -21.87 -45.82 3.49
CA ASN A 997 -21.41 -46.53 2.26
C ASN A 997 -21.99 -46.13 0.87
N LYS A 998 -21.28 -46.03 -0.27
CA LYS A 998 -20.05 -46.70 -0.78
C LYS A 998 -19.59 -46.07 -2.13
N LYS A 999 -18.26 -45.92 -2.30
CA LYS A 999 -17.34 -46.22 -3.43
C LYS A 999 -17.67 -45.97 -4.93
N ASN A 1000 -16.70 -45.29 -5.60
CA ASN A 1000 -15.93 -45.64 -6.84
C ASN A 1000 -15.58 -44.32 -7.59
N ALA A 1001 -14.48 -44.07 -8.30
CA ALA A 1001 -13.15 -44.65 -8.52
C ALA A 1001 -12.37 -43.61 -9.40
N LEU A 1002 -11.04 -43.57 -9.27
CA LEU A 1002 -10.05 -42.73 -10.01
C LEU A 1002 -10.01 -43.00 -11.54
N PRO A 1003 -9.40 -42.11 -12.38
CA PRO A 1003 -7.95 -42.16 -12.63
C PRO A 1003 -7.20 -40.80 -12.75
N ASN A 1004 -5.91 -40.87 -12.43
CA ASN A 1004 -4.83 -39.88 -12.59
C ASN A 1004 -4.53 -39.47 -14.03
N THR A 1005 -4.14 -38.20 -14.21
CA THR A 1005 -3.04 -37.63 -15.06
C THR A 1005 -2.78 -36.23 -14.49
N GLY A 1006 -1.60 -35.75 -14.09
CA GLY A 1006 -0.23 -35.94 -14.56
C GLY A 1006 0.28 -34.59 -15.12
N GLU A 1007 1.35 -34.04 -14.52
CA GLU A 1007 2.18 -32.89 -14.96
C GLU A 1007 1.62 -31.45 -14.73
N ALA A 1008 2.40 -30.42 -14.37
CA ALA A 1008 3.84 -30.26 -14.12
C ALA A 1008 4.10 -29.14 -13.10
N LYS A 1009 5.17 -29.32 -12.32
CA LYS A 1009 5.87 -28.30 -11.54
C LYS A 1009 6.70 -27.41 -12.48
N ASP A 1010 6.78 -26.13 -12.14
CA ASP A 1010 7.97 -25.26 -12.15
C ASP A 1010 7.58 -23.83 -12.54
N ASN A 1011 7.65 -22.93 -11.56
CA ASN A 1011 8.06 -21.52 -11.68
C ASN A 1011 8.07 -20.88 -10.29
N ASN A 1012 8.93 -21.40 -9.42
CA ASN A 1012 9.33 -20.76 -8.16
C ASN A 1012 10.79 -20.32 -8.33
N LEU A 1013 11.00 -19.20 -9.02
CA LEU A 1013 12.32 -18.55 -9.09
C LEU A 1013 12.28 -17.02 -9.30
N MET A 1014 11.16 -16.36 -8.98
CA MET A 1014 11.04 -14.88 -9.07
C MET A 1014 10.81 -14.18 -7.72
N ALA A 1015 10.72 -14.92 -6.61
CA ALA A 1015 10.45 -14.35 -5.29
C ALA A 1015 11.70 -14.01 -4.45
N ILE A 1016 12.93 -14.21 -4.98
CA ILE A 1016 14.15 -14.20 -4.16
C ILE A 1016 15.11 -13.02 -4.47
N LEU A 1017 14.90 -12.20 -5.51
CA LEU A 1017 15.86 -11.12 -5.85
C LEU A 1017 15.33 -9.68 -5.87
N GLY A 1018 14.08 -9.44 -5.44
CA GLY A 1018 13.63 -8.09 -5.01
C GLY A 1018 14.12 -7.68 -3.61
N MET A 1019 14.76 -8.60 -2.88
CA MET A 1019 15.07 -8.47 -1.44
C MET A 1019 16.31 -7.64 -1.08
N LEU A 1020 17.02 -6.99 -2.02
CA LEU A 1020 18.27 -6.28 -1.69
C LEU A 1020 18.28 -4.76 -1.91
N MET A 1021 17.23 -4.11 -2.44
CA MET A 1021 17.26 -2.65 -2.66
C MET A 1021 16.33 -1.79 -1.79
N VAL A 1022 15.48 -2.41 -0.97
CA VAL A 1022 14.72 -1.68 0.07
C VAL A 1022 15.55 -1.48 1.37
N ALA A 1023 16.74 -2.09 1.47
CA ALA A 1023 17.58 -2.03 2.67
C ALA A 1023 18.70 -0.95 2.63
N LEU A 1024 18.83 -0.12 1.59
CA LEU A 1024 19.92 0.86 1.48
C LEU A 1024 19.53 2.34 1.27
N ALA A 1025 18.24 2.66 1.14
CA ALA A 1025 17.76 4.05 1.12
C ALA A 1025 17.40 4.63 2.50
N GLY A 1026 17.70 3.91 3.58
CA GLY A 1026 17.54 4.36 4.98
C GLY A 1026 18.79 4.96 5.62
N ILE A 1027 19.85 5.21 4.84
CA ILE A 1027 21.12 5.75 5.33
C ILE A 1027 21.43 7.02 4.53
N PHE A 1028 20.84 8.16 4.89
CA PHE A 1028 21.51 9.47 5.00
C PHE A 1028 20.50 10.46 5.55
N GLY A 1029 20.76 10.88 6.79
CA GLY A 1029 19.93 11.81 7.54
C GLY A 1029 19.99 13.22 6.98
N VAL A 1030 18.87 13.91 7.19
CA VAL A 1030 18.72 15.36 7.15
C VAL A 1030 19.74 16.00 8.11
N ALA A 1031 20.72 16.73 7.57
CA ALA A 1031 21.43 17.77 8.31
C ALA A 1031 22.10 18.80 7.38
N ASP A 1032 21.77 20.06 7.65
CA ASP A 1032 22.44 21.32 7.33
C ASP A 1032 22.41 21.91 5.91
N LEU A 1033 21.73 23.06 5.81
CA LEU A 1033 22.25 24.26 5.14
C LEU A 1033 21.45 25.53 5.51
N LYS A 1034 21.85 26.19 6.61
CA LYS A 1034 21.67 27.64 6.80
C LYS A 1034 22.87 28.24 7.55
N LYS A 1035 23.90 28.68 6.81
CA LYS A 1035 24.42 30.07 6.79
C LYS A 1035 25.85 30.18 6.23
N ALA A 1036 25.98 31.16 5.33
CA ALA A 1036 27.15 31.96 4.98
C ALA A 1036 28.23 31.36 4.07
N LYS A 1037 28.37 31.91 2.85
CA LYS A 1037 29.34 33.00 2.63
C LYS A 1037 29.16 33.71 1.28
N HIS A 1038 29.29 35.04 1.39
CA HIS A 1038 29.64 35.98 0.34
C HIS A 1038 31.02 35.71 -0.28
N SER A 1039 31.18 36.32 -1.46
CA SER A 1039 32.40 36.80 -2.13
C SER A 1039 33.33 35.82 -2.87
N ALA A 1040 33.30 35.97 -4.19
CA ALA A 1040 34.44 36.23 -5.08
C ALA A 1040 35.67 35.30 -5.01
N LYS A 1041 35.83 34.43 -6.01
CA LYS A 1041 36.62 34.68 -7.23
C LYS A 1041 36.50 33.50 -8.19
#